data_AF-A0A231W0L3-F1
#
_entry.id   AF-A0A231W0L3-F1
#
_cell.length_a   1.000
_cell.length_b   1.000
_cell.length_c   1.000
_cell.angle_alpha   90.00
_cell.angle_beta   90.00
_cell.angle_gamma   90.00
#
_symmetry.space_group_name_H-M   'P 1'
#
loop_
_entity.id
_entity.type
_entity.pdbx_description
1 polymer ?
#
loop_
_entity_poly.entity_id
_entity_poly.type
_entity_poly.pdbx_seq_one_letter_code
_entity_poly.pdbx_strand_id
1 'polypeptide(L)'
;MTTEKLSPGMQQYVDIKKQYPDAFLLFRMGDFYELFYEDAVNAAQILEISLTSRNKNADNPIPMAGVPYHSAQQYIDVLIEQGYKVAIAEQMEDPKQAVGVVKREVVQVITPGTVVDSSKPDSQNNFLVAIDREGNQFGLAYMDLVTGDFYVTGLLDFTLVCGEIRNLKAREVVLGYDLSEEEEQILSRQMNLVLSYEKEGFEDLHLLDSRLAAVEQAASSKLLQYVHRTQMRELNHLKPVIRYEIKDFLQMDYATKASLDLVENARSGKKQGSLFWLLDETKTAMGMRLLRSWIHRPLIDKERIVQRQEVVQVFLDHFFERSDLTDSLKGVYDIERLASRVSFGKTNPKDLLQLATTLSSVPRIRAILEGMEQPDLAYLIEQLDGIPELESLISAAIAPEAPHVITEGGIIRTGFDETLDKYRRVLREGTGWIAEIEAKERENSGISALKIVYNKKDGYYFHVTNSQLGNVPAHFFRKATLKNSERFGTEELARIEGDMLEAREKSANLEYEIFMRIREEVSKYIQRLQALAQGIATVDVLQSLAVVAEAQHLIRPEFGDDSRIDIQKGRHAVVEKVMGAQTYIPNTIQMAEDTSIQLITGPNMSGKSTYMRQLAMTAIMAQMGSYVPAESAHLPIFDAIFTRIGAADDLVSGQSTFMVEMMEANNAISHATKNSLILFDELGRGTATYDGMALAQSIIEYIHEHTGAKTLFATHYHELTSLESSLEHLVNVHVATIEQDGQVTFLHKIEPGPADKSYGIHVAKIAGLPADLLARADKILTQLESQGTESPTPMRQKSAVTEQISLFDTAEEHPILAELAKLDIYNMTPMQAMNVLVELKQKL
;
A
#
# COMPACT_ATOMS: atom_id res chain seq x y z
N MET A 1 -48.90 8.76 24.92
CA MET A 1 -48.14 9.89 24.34
C MET A 1 -48.35 9.83 22.84
N THR A 2 -48.95 10.86 22.26
CA THR A 2 -49.25 10.99 20.84
C THR A 2 -47.95 10.99 20.04
N THR A 3 -47.74 9.99 19.20
CA THR A 3 -46.70 9.98 18.17
C THR A 3 -46.88 11.21 17.28
N GLU A 4 -45.96 12.16 17.34
CA GLU A 4 -45.93 13.29 16.41
C GLU A 4 -45.93 12.75 14.98
N LYS A 5 -46.89 13.22 14.17
CA LYS A 5 -47.07 12.75 12.80
C LYS A 5 -45.97 13.36 11.94
N LEU A 6 -44.87 12.63 11.76
CA LEU A 6 -43.75 13.03 10.90
C LEU A 6 -44.25 13.37 9.49
N SER A 7 -43.64 14.39 8.86
CA SER A 7 -43.93 14.67 7.45
C SER A 7 -43.59 13.45 6.59
N PRO A 8 -44.30 13.18 5.48
CA PRO A 8 -44.07 11.98 4.69
C PRO A 8 -42.61 11.79 4.21
N GLY A 9 -41.90 12.89 3.89
CA GLY A 9 -40.47 12.84 3.54
C GLY A 9 -39.56 12.51 4.73
N MET A 10 -39.89 12.97 5.94
CA MET A 10 -39.13 12.61 7.15
C MET A 10 -39.42 11.17 7.60
N GLN A 11 -40.65 10.69 7.41
CA GLN A 11 -40.98 9.29 7.64
C GLN A 11 -40.14 8.38 6.74
N GLN A 12 -40.05 8.72 5.45
CA GLN A 12 -39.17 8.02 4.50
C GLN A 12 -37.70 8.06 4.94
N TYR A 13 -37.18 9.21 5.39
CA TYR A 13 -35.81 9.30 5.93
C TYR A 13 -35.59 8.35 7.11
N VAL A 14 -36.47 8.39 8.12
CA VAL A 14 -36.36 7.56 9.32
C VAL A 14 -36.44 6.07 8.98
N ASP A 15 -37.31 5.69 8.06
CA ASP A 15 -37.48 4.29 7.68
C ASP A 15 -36.28 3.76 6.87
N ILE A 16 -35.63 4.59 6.07
CA ILE A 16 -34.35 4.24 5.43
C ILE A 16 -33.23 4.19 6.47
N LYS A 17 -33.10 5.18 7.36
CA LYS A 17 -32.03 5.22 8.37
C LYS A 17 -32.06 4.03 9.32
N LYS A 18 -33.25 3.49 9.64
CA LYS A 18 -33.39 2.25 10.43
C LYS A 18 -32.71 1.04 9.79
N GLN A 19 -32.59 1.00 8.47
CA GLN A 19 -31.92 -0.08 7.75
C GLN A 19 -30.39 0.08 7.76
N TYR A 20 -29.89 1.29 8.03
CA TYR A 20 -28.46 1.63 8.03
C TYR A 20 -28.08 2.40 9.31
N PRO A 21 -28.22 1.78 10.50
CA PRO A 21 -28.01 2.45 11.78
C PRO A 21 -26.54 2.88 11.99
N ASP A 22 -25.59 2.14 11.39
CA ASP A 22 -24.14 2.32 11.53
C ASP A 22 -23.51 3.21 10.43
N ALA A 23 -24.31 3.78 9.52
CA ALA A 23 -23.83 4.62 8.43
C ALA A 23 -24.48 6.01 8.42
N PHE A 24 -23.73 7.06 8.10
CA PHE A 24 -24.29 8.39 7.81
C PHE A 24 -25.21 8.31 6.59
N LEU A 25 -26.46 8.77 6.73
CA LEU A 25 -27.40 8.78 5.61
C LEU A 25 -27.37 10.13 4.88
N LEU A 26 -26.75 10.16 3.70
CA LEU A 26 -26.83 11.27 2.76
C LEU A 26 -28.14 11.16 1.96
N PHE A 27 -29.14 11.94 2.36
CA PHE A 27 -30.47 11.87 1.79
C PHE A 27 -30.71 12.97 0.76
N ARG A 28 -30.93 12.60 -0.51
CA ARG A 28 -31.05 13.54 -1.63
C ARG A 28 -32.30 14.43 -1.53
N MET A 29 -32.13 15.72 -1.29
CA MET A 29 -33.21 16.71 -1.26
C MET A 29 -32.92 17.89 -2.21
N GLY A 30 -33.53 17.86 -3.40
CA GLY A 30 -33.27 18.86 -4.43
C GLY A 30 -31.81 18.80 -4.87
N ASP A 31 -31.08 19.92 -4.78
CA ASP A 31 -29.66 20.01 -5.13
C ASP A 31 -28.69 19.69 -3.98
N PHE A 32 -29.18 19.22 -2.83
CA PHE A 32 -28.35 18.89 -1.68
C PHE A 32 -28.49 17.42 -1.27
N TYR A 33 -27.47 16.89 -0.60
CA TYR A 33 -27.64 15.77 0.33
C TYR A 33 -27.79 16.36 1.73
N GLU A 34 -28.88 15.99 2.41
CA GLU A 34 -29.19 16.43 3.76
C GLU A 34 -29.07 15.27 4.74
N LEU A 35 -28.58 15.56 5.94
CA LEU A 35 -28.54 14.67 7.10
C LEU A 35 -29.41 15.26 8.20
N PHE A 36 -30.01 14.39 9.02
CA PHE A 36 -30.90 14.81 10.12
C PHE A 36 -30.54 14.14 11.45
N TYR A 37 -30.97 14.76 12.55
CA TYR A 37 -30.79 14.24 13.92
C TYR A 37 -29.31 14.08 14.30
N GLU A 38 -28.90 12.94 14.88
CA GLU A 38 -27.53 12.69 15.32
C GLU A 38 -26.53 12.72 14.15
N ASP A 39 -26.92 12.18 12.98
CA ASP A 39 -26.09 12.26 11.77
C ASP A 39 -25.77 13.72 11.40
N ALA A 40 -26.73 14.64 11.54
CA ALA A 40 -26.49 16.05 11.25
C ALA A 40 -25.51 16.70 12.24
N VAL A 41 -25.64 16.39 13.52
CA VAL A 41 -24.78 16.94 14.58
C VAL A 41 -23.35 16.45 14.41
N ASN A 42 -23.18 15.15 14.23
CA ASN A 42 -21.87 14.52 14.06
C ASN A 42 -21.21 14.96 12.75
N ALA A 43 -21.96 14.97 11.63
CA ALA A 43 -21.44 15.40 10.35
C ALA A 43 -21.05 16.89 10.35
N ALA A 44 -21.83 17.77 11.00
CA ALA A 44 -21.47 19.18 11.12
C ALA A 44 -20.14 19.39 11.86
N GLN A 45 -19.87 18.60 12.90
CA GLN A 45 -18.63 18.66 13.64
C GLN A 45 -17.45 18.09 12.85
N ILE A 46 -17.61 16.91 12.23
CA ILE A 46 -16.51 16.23 11.52
C ILE A 46 -16.16 16.94 10.21
N LEU A 47 -17.18 17.41 9.47
CA LEU A 47 -17.03 18.02 8.15
C LEU A 47 -16.87 19.54 8.20
N GLU A 48 -16.96 20.13 9.40
CA GLU A 48 -16.94 21.59 9.61
C GLU A 48 -18.00 22.34 8.78
N ILE A 49 -19.18 21.73 8.60
CA ILE A 49 -20.31 22.33 7.88
C ILE A 49 -21.33 22.94 8.85
N SER A 50 -22.17 23.85 8.34
CA SER A 50 -23.15 24.56 9.16
C SER A 50 -24.24 23.62 9.69
N LEU A 51 -24.34 23.47 11.01
CA LEU A 51 -25.49 22.86 11.66
C LEU A 51 -26.66 23.84 11.68
N THR A 52 -27.79 23.44 11.11
CA THR A 52 -29.03 24.20 11.09
C THR A 52 -30.17 23.33 11.64
N SER A 53 -31.41 23.79 11.52
CA SER A 53 -32.56 22.98 11.90
C SER A 53 -33.74 23.21 10.97
N ARG A 54 -34.47 22.13 10.73
CA ARG A 54 -35.72 22.13 9.97
C ARG A 54 -36.86 22.47 10.92
N ASN A 55 -37.78 23.34 10.46
CA ASN A 55 -38.87 23.89 11.27
C ASN A 55 -38.39 24.57 12.55
N LYS A 56 -37.54 25.61 12.43
CA LYS A 56 -36.94 26.37 13.55
C LYS A 56 -37.91 26.85 14.64
N ASN A 57 -39.18 26.98 14.31
CA ASN A 57 -40.23 27.50 15.20
C ASN A 57 -41.14 26.39 15.79
N ALA A 58 -40.83 25.11 15.57
CA ALA A 58 -41.56 23.99 16.17
C ALA A 58 -41.04 23.70 17.59
N ASP A 59 -41.87 23.06 18.42
CA ASP A 59 -41.50 22.70 19.80
C ASP A 59 -40.27 21.77 19.84
N ASN A 60 -40.11 20.90 18.82
CA ASN A 60 -38.94 20.05 18.61
C ASN A 60 -38.34 20.28 17.21
N PRO A 61 -37.41 21.24 17.04
CA PRO A 61 -36.75 21.46 15.77
C PRO A 61 -35.79 20.30 15.45
N ILE A 62 -35.80 19.83 14.21
CA ILE A 62 -34.97 18.68 13.79
C ILE A 62 -33.60 19.22 13.36
N PRO A 63 -32.48 18.79 13.99
CA PRO A 63 -31.13 19.15 13.54
C PRO A 63 -30.91 18.73 12.09
N MET A 64 -30.28 19.60 11.30
CA MET A 64 -30.07 19.42 9.86
C MET A 64 -28.73 19.98 9.42
N ALA A 65 -27.98 19.19 8.66
CA ALA A 65 -26.77 19.60 7.97
C ALA A 65 -26.85 19.12 6.52
N GLY A 66 -26.13 19.75 5.60
CA GLY A 66 -26.18 19.32 4.21
C GLY A 66 -25.05 19.87 3.35
N VAL A 67 -24.80 19.16 2.26
CA VAL A 67 -23.73 19.46 1.29
C VAL A 67 -24.30 19.44 -0.13
N PRO A 68 -23.81 20.28 -1.05
CA PRO A 68 -24.22 20.22 -2.45
C PRO A 68 -23.82 18.89 -3.08
N TYR A 69 -24.72 18.25 -3.84
CA TYR A 69 -24.43 16.89 -4.33
C TYR A 69 -23.27 16.80 -5.31
N HIS A 70 -23.10 17.82 -6.16
CA HIS A 70 -22.00 17.88 -7.12
C HIS A 70 -20.62 17.89 -6.45
N SER A 71 -20.55 18.30 -5.17
CA SER A 71 -19.31 18.36 -4.38
C SER A 71 -19.30 17.38 -3.21
N ALA A 72 -20.24 16.44 -3.14
CA ALA A 72 -20.40 15.55 -2.00
C ALA A 72 -19.20 14.62 -1.79
N GLN A 73 -18.48 14.26 -2.86
CA GLN A 73 -17.37 13.30 -2.80
C GLN A 73 -16.29 13.70 -1.79
N GLN A 74 -15.91 14.99 -1.74
CA GLN A 74 -14.88 15.46 -0.81
C GLN A 74 -15.28 15.28 0.67
N TYR A 75 -16.58 15.41 0.97
CA TYR A 75 -17.11 15.20 2.31
C TYR A 75 -17.22 13.71 2.66
N ILE A 76 -17.60 12.88 1.69
CA ILE A 76 -17.62 11.43 1.84
C ILE A 76 -16.22 10.93 2.16
N ASP A 77 -15.19 11.39 1.42
CA ASP A 77 -13.80 10.99 1.62
C ASP A 77 -13.34 11.25 3.07
N VAL A 78 -13.71 12.39 3.67
CA VAL A 78 -13.38 12.73 5.07
C VAL A 78 -14.04 11.77 6.07
N LEU A 79 -15.33 11.44 5.88
CA LEU A 79 -16.03 10.48 6.76
C LEU A 79 -15.39 9.10 6.66
N ILE A 80 -15.02 8.67 5.46
CA ILE A 80 -14.41 7.37 5.19
C ILE A 80 -12.99 7.29 5.79
N GLU A 81 -12.19 8.35 5.66
CA GLU A 81 -10.85 8.43 6.27
C GLU A 81 -10.90 8.36 7.82
N GLN A 82 -12.00 8.80 8.43
CA GLN A 82 -12.27 8.66 9.87
C GLN A 82 -12.91 7.31 10.26
N GLY A 83 -13.10 6.39 9.31
CA GLY A 83 -13.65 5.05 9.57
C GLY A 83 -15.18 4.96 9.60
N TYR A 84 -15.90 5.99 9.16
CA TYR A 84 -17.37 5.95 9.11
C TYR A 84 -17.90 5.39 7.79
N LYS A 85 -19.06 4.74 7.82
CA LYS A 85 -19.80 4.32 6.62
C LYS A 85 -20.76 5.42 6.17
N VAL A 86 -21.04 5.51 4.87
CA VAL A 86 -21.93 6.51 4.27
C VAL A 86 -22.91 5.83 3.32
N ALA A 87 -24.22 5.91 3.62
CA ALA A 87 -25.30 5.47 2.74
C ALA A 87 -25.81 6.64 1.88
N ILE A 88 -25.87 6.45 0.56
CA ILE A 88 -26.35 7.45 -0.40
C ILE A 88 -27.77 7.09 -0.82
N ALA A 89 -28.75 7.91 -0.44
CA ALA A 89 -30.14 7.76 -0.86
C ALA A 89 -30.49 8.74 -1.98
N GLU A 90 -30.80 8.21 -3.16
CA GLU A 90 -31.11 8.97 -4.38
C GLU A 90 -32.60 9.04 -4.69
N GLN A 91 -32.97 9.99 -5.56
CA GLN A 91 -34.32 10.09 -6.11
C GLN A 91 -34.52 9.07 -7.24
N MET A 92 -35.54 8.21 -7.12
CA MET A 92 -35.79 7.13 -8.07
C MET A 92 -36.68 7.53 -9.25
N GLU A 93 -37.28 8.71 -9.19
CA GLU A 93 -38.22 9.23 -10.19
C GLU A 93 -38.01 10.73 -10.41
N ASP A 94 -38.32 11.22 -11.62
CA ASP A 94 -38.28 12.65 -11.91
C ASP A 94 -39.32 13.38 -11.02
N PRO A 95 -38.89 14.37 -10.21
CA PRO A 95 -39.80 15.18 -9.41
C PRO A 95 -40.95 15.82 -10.19
N LYS A 96 -40.79 16.05 -11.51
CA LYS A 96 -41.84 16.59 -12.39
C LYS A 96 -42.93 15.58 -12.74
N GLN A 97 -42.63 14.29 -12.66
CA GLN A 97 -43.55 13.20 -13.00
C GLN A 97 -44.13 12.52 -11.74
N ALA A 98 -43.52 12.74 -10.58
CA ALA A 98 -43.90 12.13 -9.32
C ALA A 98 -45.23 12.69 -8.75
N VAL A 99 -46.10 11.80 -8.25
CA VAL A 99 -47.33 12.16 -7.52
C VAL A 99 -47.09 12.00 -6.02
N GLY A 100 -46.93 13.11 -5.30
CA GLY A 100 -46.69 13.11 -3.85
C GLY A 100 -45.22 13.27 -3.47
N VAL A 101 -44.72 12.48 -2.51
CA VAL A 101 -43.29 12.51 -2.13
C VAL A 101 -42.50 11.58 -3.03
N VAL A 102 -41.52 12.15 -3.74
CA VAL A 102 -40.55 11.43 -4.59
C VAL A 102 -39.98 10.24 -3.83
N LYS A 103 -40.09 9.05 -4.41
CA LYS A 103 -39.51 7.82 -3.87
C LYS A 103 -37.99 7.92 -3.84
N ARG A 104 -37.41 7.52 -2.71
CA ARG A 104 -35.97 7.47 -2.51
C ARG A 104 -35.55 6.12 -1.99
N GLU A 105 -34.43 5.64 -2.48
CA GLU A 105 -33.82 4.38 -2.08
C GLU A 105 -32.31 4.59 -1.95
N VAL A 106 -31.69 3.80 -1.07
CA VAL A 106 -30.22 3.76 -1.01
C VAL A 106 -29.73 3.07 -2.27
N VAL A 107 -28.79 3.70 -2.96
CA VAL A 107 -28.20 3.19 -4.22
C VAL A 107 -26.76 2.73 -4.06
N GLN A 108 -26.14 3.08 -2.92
CA GLN A 108 -24.78 2.70 -2.57
C GLN A 108 -24.54 2.94 -1.08
N VAL A 109 -23.80 2.05 -0.44
CA VAL A 109 -23.16 2.25 0.86
C VAL A 109 -21.66 2.26 0.64
N ILE A 110 -21.01 3.38 0.92
CA ILE A 110 -19.57 3.56 0.82
C ILE A 110 -18.98 3.30 2.20
N THR A 111 -17.98 2.43 2.25
CA THR A 111 -17.30 2.01 3.48
C THR A 111 -15.78 2.14 3.31
N PRO A 112 -15.00 2.13 4.40
CA PRO A 112 -13.54 2.23 4.32
C PRO A 112 -12.87 1.17 3.43
N GLY A 113 -13.39 -0.06 3.38
CA GLY A 113 -12.89 -1.10 2.48
C GLY A 113 -13.51 -1.09 1.07
N THR A 114 -14.59 -0.33 0.83
CA THR A 114 -15.30 -0.36 -0.46
C THR A 114 -15.22 0.93 -1.27
N VAL A 115 -14.42 1.91 -0.83
CA VAL A 115 -14.24 3.17 -1.57
C VAL A 115 -13.44 2.95 -2.87
N VAL A 116 -14.02 3.39 -4.00
CA VAL A 116 -13.45 3.23 -5.36
C VAL A 116 -12.96 4.56 -5.93
N ASP A 117 -13.61 5.68 -5.57
CA ASP A 117 -13.40 7.00 -6.17
C ASP A 117 -12.39 7.85 -5.38
N SER A 118 -11.20 7.32 -5.09
CA SER A 118 -10.14 8.16 -4.51
C SER A 118 -9.56 9.08 -5.58
N SER A 119 -9.61 10.39 -5.35
CA SER A 119 -9.04 11.42 -6.23
C SER A 119 -7.50 11.38 -6.34
N LYS A 120 -6.84 10.45 -5.63
CA LYS A 120 -5.37 10.34 -5.54
C LYS A 120 -4.84 9.40 -6.65
N PRO A 121 -4.00 9.90 -7.58
CA PRO A 121 -3.39 9.10 -8.65
C PRO A 121 -2.52 7.95 -8.11
N ASP A 122 -1.81 8.20 -7.01
CA ASP A 122 -0.92 7.26 -6.30
C ASP A 122 -1.63 6.41 -5.23
N SER A 123 -2.97 6.29 -5.26
CA SER A 123 -3.66 5.54 -4.21
C SER A 123 -3.20 4.09 -4.17
N GLN A 124 -2.79 3.67 -2.97
CA GLN A 124 -2.53 2.28 -2.64
C GLN A 124 -3.79 1.44 -2.87
N ASN A 125 -3.60 0.14 -3.10
CA ASN A 125 -4.70 -0.82 -3.09
C ASN A 125 -5.48 -0.69 -1.78
N ASN A 126 -6.80 -0.77 -1.88
CA ASN A 126 -7.69 -0.70 -0.72
C ASN A 126 -8.39 -2.04 -0.58
N PHE A 127 -7.80 -2.94 0.21
CA PHE A 127 -8.31 -4.28 0.38
C PHE A 127 -9.42 -4.34 1.43
N LEU A 128 -10.58 -4.86 1.03
CA LEU A 128 -11.62 -5.32 1.93
C LEU A 128 -11.35 -6.79 2.25
N VAL A 129 -11.31 -7.13 3.53
CA VAL A 129 -11.06 -8.51 3.98
C VAL A 129 -12.35 -9.10 4.55
N ALA A 130 -12.60 -10.39 4.34
CA ALA A 130 -13.57 -11.18 5.08
C ALA A 130 -12.88 -12.34 5.78
N ILE A 131 -13.36 -12.66 7.00
CA ILE A 131 -12.90 -13.82 7.75
C ILE A 131 -14.05 -14.72 8.16
N ASP A 132 -13.83 -16.02 8.08
CA ASP A 132 -14.74 -17.05 8.56
C ASP A 132 -13.98 -18.11 9.36
N ARG A 133 -14.70 -18.90 10.16
CA ARG A 133 -14.13 -19.88 11.06
C ARG A 133 -14.92 -21.19 11.04
N GLU A 134 -14.19 -22.29 10.88
CA GLU A 134 -14.70 -23.65 11.02
C GLU A 134 -13.80 -24.44 11.98
N GLY A 135 -14.28 -24.67 13.21
CA GLY A 135 -13.49 -25.31 14.26
C GLY A 135 -12.26 -24.46 14.64
N ASN A 136 -11.06 -24.98 14.34
CA ASN A 136 -9.78 -24.28 14.53
C ASN A 136 -9.21 -23.70 13.23
N GLN A 137 -9.87 -23.89 12.09
CA GLN A 137 -9.42 -23.34 10.82
C GLN A 137 -10.14 -22.02 10.51
N PHE A 138 -9.43 -21.13 9.86
CA PHE A 138 -9.92 -19.84 9.42
C PHE A 138 -9.83 -19.73 7.91
N GLY A 139 -10.85 -19.14 7.30
CA GLY A 139 -10.82 -18.71 5.90
C GLY A 139 -10.62 -17.20 5.90
N LEU A 140 -9.65 -16.72 5.12
CA LEU A 140 -9.43 -15.29 4.89
C LEU A 140 -9.56 -15.03 3.40
N ALA A 141 -10.58 -14.26 3.03
CA ALA A 141 -10.79 -13.79 1.67
C ALA A 141 -10.56 -12.28 1.62
N TYR A 142 -10.02 -11.75 0.53
CA TYR A 142 -9.91 -10.30 0.36
C TYR A 142 -10.07 -9.88 -1.09
N MET A 143 -10.51 -8.64 -1.26
CA MET A 143 -10.84 -8.08 -2.57
C MET A 143 -10.38 -6.63 -2.68
N ASP A 144 -9.87 -6.25 -3.84
CA ASP A 144 -9.73 -4.85 -4.25
C ASP A 144 -10.85 -4.52 -5.24
N LEU A 145 -11.82 -3.72 -4.82
CA LEU A 145 -12.95 -3.32 -5.68
C LEU A 145 -12.54 -2.45 -6.87
N VAL A 146 -11.36 -1.82 -6.83
CA VAL A 146 -10.89 -0.97 -7.92
C VAL A 146 -10.28 -1.81 -9.04
N THR A 147 -9.63 -2.93 -8.74
CA THR A 147 -9.04 -3.81 -9.77
C THR A 147 -9.92 -5.02 -10.08
N GLY A 148 -10.85 -5.34 -9.18
CA GLY A 148 -11.66 -6.56 -9.20
C GLY A 148 -10.89 -7.79 -8.72
N ASP A 149 -9.66 -7.64 -8.22
CA ASP A 149 -8.87 -8.76 -7.74
C ASP A 149 -9.51 -9.40 -6.51
N PHE A 150 -9.55 -10.72 -6.50
CA PHE A 150 -10.21 -11.50 -5.45
C PHE A 150 -9.37 -12.73 -5.10
N TYR A 151 -9.03 -12.86 -3.82
CA TYR A 151 -8.16 -13.93 -3.33
C TYR A 151 -8.70 -14.57 -2.06
N VAL A 152 -8.29 -15.81 -1.82
CA VAL A 152 -8.63 -16.55 -0.59
C VAL A 152 -7.50 -17.46 -0.13
N THR A 153 -7.37 -17.63 1.18
CA THR A 153 -6.47 -18.61 1.79
C THR A 153 -7.06 -19.21 3.07
N GLY A 154 -6.58 -20.39 3.45
CA GLY A 154 -6.90 -21.08 4.70
C GLY A 154 -5.78 -20.93 5.72
N LEU A 155 -6.13 -20.63 6.98
CA LEU A 155 -5.20 -20.38 8.08
C LEU A 155 -5.52 -21.25 9.28
N LEU A 156 -4.51 -21.57 10.09
CA LEU A 156 -4.61 -22.54 11.19
C LEU A 156 -4.92 -21.89 12.55
N ASP A 157 -4.73 -20.58 12.67
CA ASP A 157 -4.99 -19.85 13.90
C ASP A 157 -5.26 -18.35 13.65
N PHE A 158 -5.75 -17.67 14.70
CA PHE A 158 -6.11 -16.26 14.67
C PHE A 158 -4.89 -15.31 14.59
N THR A 159 -3.71 -15.75 15.02
CA THR A 159 -2.48 -14.95 14.94
C THR A 159 -2.06 -14.77 13.49
N LEU A 160 -2.11 -15.85 12.69
CA LEU A 160 -1.88 -15.82 11.25
C LEU A 160 -2.90 -14.93 10.53
N VAL A 161 -4.18 -14.99 10.94
CA VAL A 161 -5.24 -14.10 10.42
C VAL A 161 -4.87 -12.63 10.66
N CYS A 162 -4.50 -12.27 11.89
CA CYS A 162 -4.07 -10.91 12.22
C CYS A 162 -2.83 -10.48 11.43
N GLY A 163 -1.86 -11.39 11.27
CA GLY A 163 -0.65 -11.15 10.48
C GLY A 163 -0.97 -10.79 9.03
N GLU A 164 -1.86 -11.55 8.39
CA GLU A 164 -2.22 -11.32 6.99
C GLU A 164 -3.08 -10.06 6.81
N ILE A 165 -3.99 -9.75 7.74
CA ILE A 165 -4.74 -8.49 7.72
C ILE A 165 -3.81 -7.27 7.78
N ARG A 166 -2.75 -7.32 8.63
CA ARG A 166 -1.74 -6.24 8.70
C ARG A 166 -0.91 -6.14 7.43
N ASN A 167 -0.52 -7.28 6.85
CA ASN A 167 0.19 -7.34 5.57
C ASN A 167 -0.60 -6.67 4.45
N LEU A 168 -1.91 -6.89 4.42
CA LEU A 168 -2.84 -6.29 3.46
C LEU A 168 -3.14 -4.81 3.78
N LYS A 169 -2.73 -4.29 4.94
CA LYS A 169 -3.09 -2.95 5.43
C LYS A 169 -4.60 -2.68 5.33
N ALA A 170 -5.42 -3.70 5.59
CA ALA A 170 -6.86 -3.58 5.47
C ALA A 170 -7.41 -2.55 6.46
N ARG A 171 -8.50 -1.87 6.08
CA ARG A 171 -9.19 -0.88 6.93
C ARG A 171 -10.52 -1.39 7.46
N GLU A 172 -11.04 -2.44 6.84
CA GLU A 172 -12.34 -3.02 7.15
C GLU A 172 -12.27 -4.54 7.03
N VAL A 173 -12.88 -5.22 8.01
CA VAL A 173 -13.01 -6.67 8.03
C VAL A 173 -14.49 -7.05 8.12
N VAL A 174 -14.93 -7.91 7.21
CA VAL A 174 -16.25 -8.52 7.17
C VAL A 174 -16.20 -9.85 7.92
N LEU A 175 -16.98 -9.94 8.99
CA LEU A 175 -17.01 -11.06 9.92
C LEU A 175 -18.13 -12.01 9.54
N GLY A 176 -17.73 -13.24 9.20
CA GLY A 176 -18.64 -14.35 8.93
C GLY A 176 -19.09 -15.13 10.16
N TYR A 177 -18.46 -14.88 11.31
CA TYR A 177 -18.73 -15.53 12.59
C TYR A 177 -18.78 -14.50 13.73
N ASP A 178 -19.32 -14.90 14.88
CA ASP A 178 -19.37 -14.04 16.07
C ASP A 178 -18.01 -14.09 16.80
N LEU A 179 -17.40 -12.93 17.03
CA LEU A 179 -16.10 -12.80 17.69
C LEU A 179 -16.19 -13.03 19.21
N SER A 180 -15.11 -13.52 19.80
CA SER A 180 -14.87 -13.41 21.24
C SER A 180 -14.46 -11.99 21.65
N GLU A 181 -14.61 -11.63 22.92
CA GLU A 181 -14.21 -10.31 23.44
C GLU A 181 -12.73 -9.99 23.18
N GLU A 182 -11.86 -11.01 23.27
CA GLU A 182 -10.42 -10.87 23.00
C GLU A 182 -10.14 -10.58 21.52
N GLU A 183 -10.76 -11.33 20.60
CA GLU A 183 -10.62 -11.12 19.16
C GLU A 183 -11.16 -9.74 18.74
N GLU A 184 -12.32 -9.33 19.27
CA GLU A 184 -12.90 -8.02 19.00
C GLU A 184 -12.00 -6.89 19.49
N GLN A 185 -11.40 -7.02 20.69
CA GLN A 185 -10.47 -6.04 21.23
C GLN A 185 -9.22 -5.90 20.35
N ILE A 186 -8.69 -7.01 19.83
CA ILE A 186 -7.52 -7.00 18.93
C ILE A 186 -7.87 -6.30 17.61
N LEU A 187 -8.94 -6.72 16.92
CA LEU A 187 -9.29 -6.17 15.61
C LEU A 187 -9.73 -4.70 15.69
N SER A 188 -10.57 -4.35 16.67
CA SER A 188 -11.12 -2.99 16.78
C SER A 188 -10.17 -1.99 17.44
N ARG A 189 -9.56 -2.32 18.59
CA ARG A 189 -8.79 -1.34 19.39
C ARG A 189 -7.30 -1.35 19.08
N GLN A 190 -6.70 -2.52 18.88
CA GLN A 190 -5.27 -2.61 18.59
C GLN A 190 -4.98 -2.36 17.11
N MET A 191 -5.82 -2.89 16.22
CA MET A 191 -5.65 -2.74 14.77
C MET A 191 -6.46 -1.61 14.15
N ASN A 192 -7.38 -0.99 14.89
CA ASN A 192 -8.22 0.13 14.43
C ASN A 192 -9.02 -0.18 13.15
N LEU A 193 -9.58 -1.40 13.06
CA LEU A 193 -10.36 -1.85 11.92
C LEU A 193 -11.84 -1.54 12.10
N VAL A 194 -12.50 -1.19 10.99
CA VAL A 194 -13.96 -1.20 10.92
C VAL A 194 -14.45 -2.64 10.84
N LEU A 195 -15.29 -3.03 11.80
CA LEU A 195 -15.90 -4.36 11.84
C LEU A 195 -17.26 -4.30 11.17
N SER A 196 -17.43 -5.14 10.15
CA SER A 196 -18.67 -5.31 9.41
C SER A 196 -19.13 -6.75 9.54
N TYR A 197 -20.44 -6.99 9.51
CA TYR A 197 -20.99 -8.33 9.72
C TYR A 197 -21.75 -8.79 8.48
N GLU A 198 -21.48 -10.02 8.05
CA GLU A 198 -22.22 -10.67 6.99
C GLU A 198 -22.36 -12.17 7.28
N LYS A 199 -23.61 -12.63 7.48
CA LYS A 199 -23.89 -14.04 7.82
C LYS A 199 -24.35 -14.82 6.60
N GLU A 200 -24.84 -14.14 5.57
CA GLU A 200 -25.34 -14.75 4.35
C GLU A 200 -24.21 -14.83 3.30
N GLY A 201 -24.14 -15.97 2.60
CA GLY A 201 -23.22 -16.14 1.48
C GLY A 201 -23.90 -15.84 0.15
N PHE A 202 -23.14 -15.36 -0.82
CA PHE A 202 -23.56 -15.25 -2.21
C PHE A 202 -22.95 -16.41 -3.02
N GLU A 203 -23.78 -17.16 -3.74
CA GLU A 203 -23.31 -18.22 -4.63
C GLU A 203 -23.15 -17.67 -6.05
N ASP A 204 -21.89 -17.65 -6.53
CA ASP A 204 -21.57 -17.34 -7.92
C ASP A 204 -20.57 -18.38 -8.45
N LEU A 205 -21.03 -19.23 -9.36
CA LEU A 205 -20.22 -20.33 -9.93
C LEU A 205 -19.10 -19.83 -10.87
N HIS A 206 -19.16 -18.58 -11.33
CA HIS A 206 -18.11 -17.99 -12.17
C HIS A 206 -17.02 -17.33 -11.35
N LEU A 207 -17.38 -16.73 -10.20
CA LEU A 207 -16.43 -16.06 -9.32
C LEU A 207 -15.87 -16.97 -8.22
N LEU A 208 -16.60 -18.00 -7.78
CA LEU A 208 -16.18 -18.90 -6.72
C LEU A 208 -15.76 -20.27 -7.27
N ASP A 209 -14.56 -20.71 -6.91
CA ASP A 209 -14.08 -22.03 -7.27
C ASP A 209 -14.67 -23.10 -6.33
N SER A 210 -15.38 -24.08 -6.92
CA SER A 210 -15.95 -25.23 -6.20
C SER A 210 -14.92 -26.13 -5.49
N ARG A 211 -13.63 -25.97 -5.78
CA ARG A 211 -12.53 -26.75 -5.18
C ARG A 211 -11.98 -26.16 -3.88
N LEU A 212 -12.45 -24.97 -3.48
CA LEU A 212 -12.05 -24.34 -2.22
C LEU A 212 -12.47 -25.18 -1.01
N ALA A 213 -11.72 -25.06 0.09
CA ALA A 213 -12.14 -25.62 1.37
C ALA A 213 -13.43 -24.92 1.86
N ALA A 214 -14.24 -25.60 2.69
CA ALA A 214 -15.52 -25.07 3.15
C ALA A 214 -15.39 -23.70 3.84
N VAL A 215 -14.39 -23.52 4.72
CA VAL A 215 -14.11 -22.25 5.39
C VAL A 215 -13.63 -21.14 4.42
N GLU A 216 -12.84 -21.50 3.39
CA GLU A 216 -12.38 -20.57 2.34
C GLU A 216 -13.57 -20.10 1.49
N GLN A 217 -14.45 -21.03 1.11
CA GLN A 217 -15.67 -20.75 0.36
C GLN A 217 -16.64 -19.89 1.17
N ALA A 218 -16.77 -20.14 2.47
CA ALA A 218 -17.62 -19.35 3.35
C ALA A 218 -17.13 -17.89 3.46
N ALA A 219 -15.83 -17.68 3.70
CA ALA A 219 -15.25 -16.33 3.71
C ALA A 219 -15.43 -15.60 2.38
N SER A 220 -15.19 -16.30 1.26
CA SER A 220 -15.30 -15.74 -0.09
C SER A 220 -16.75 -15.36 -0.45
N SER A 221 -17.70 -16.25 -0.19
CA SER A 221 -19.12 -16.02 -0.47
C SER A 221 -19.71 -14.87 0.35
N LYS A 222 -19.33 -14.74 1.62
CA LYS A 222 -19.76 -13.63 2.49
C LYS A 222 -19.12 -12.31 2.11
N LEU A 223 -17.87 -12.31 1.65
CA LEU A 223 -17.24 -11.10 1.08
C LEU A 223 -18.01 -10.61 -0.15
N LEU A 224 -18.33 -11.53 -1.08
CA LEU A 224 -19.14 -11.20 -2.27
C LEU A 224 -20.52 -10.67 -1.89
N GLN A 225 -21.22 -11.31 -0.94
CA GLN A 225 -22.52 -10.86 -0.47
C GLN A 225 -22.45 -9.43 0.10
N TYR A 226 -21.45 -9.15 0.94
CA TYR A 226 -21.26 -7.83 1.51
C TYR A 226 -20.99 -6.77 0.43
N VAL A 227 -20.16 -7.10 -0.55
CA VAL A 227 -19.88 -6.23 -1.71
C VAL A 227 -21.15 -5.99 -2.53
N HIS A 228 -21.95 -7.01 -2.85
CA HIS A 228 -23.22 -6.83 -3.56
C HIS A 228 -24.21 -6.00 -2.76
N ARG A 229 -24.32 -6.23 -1.44
CA ARG A 229 -25.21 -5.48 -0.54
C ARG A 229 -24.82 -4.01 -0.43
N THR A 230 -23.52 -3.70 -0.42
CA THR A 230 -23.03 -2.32 -0.31
C THR A 230 -23.05 -1.59 -1.65
N GLN A 231 -22.66 -2.24 -2.74
CA GLN A 231 -22.56 -1.61 -4.06
C GLN A 231 -23.90 -1.54 -4.82
N MET A 232 -24.82 -2.46 -4.53
CA MET A 232 -26.20 -2.52 -5.07
C MET A 232 -26.27 -2.45 -6.60
N ARG A 233 -25.32 -3.09 -7.28
CA ARG A 233 -25.22 -3.14 -8.74
C ARG A 233 -24.49 -4.40 -9.20
N GLU A 234 -24.53 -4.66 -10.50
CA GLU A 234 -23.72 -5.71 -11.12
C GLU A 234 -22.25 -5.30 -11.19
N LEU A 235 -21.35 -6.21 -10.80
CA LEU A 235 -19.92 -5.99 -10.71
C LEU A 235 -19.18 -6.93 -11.68
N ASN A 236 -19.43 -6.74 -12.97
CA ASN A 236 -18.94 -7.61 -14.04
C ASN A 236 -17.41 -7.58 -14.24
N HIS A 237 -16.72 -6.67 -13.55
CA HIS A 237 -15.26 -6.56 -13.52
C HIS A 237 -14.61 -7.38 -12.41
N LEU A 238 -15.38 -8.00 -11.49
CA LEU A 238 -14.78 -8.87 -10.49
C LEU A 238 -14.12 -10.07 -11.19
N LYS A 239 -12.90 -10.39 -10.77
CA LYS A 239 -12.14 -11.53 -11.27
C LYS A 239 -12.51 -12.77 -10.44
N PRO A 240 -12.40 -13.98 -11.01
CA PRO A 240 -12.56 -15.22 -10.25
C PRO A 240 -11.61 -15.27 -9.06
N VAL A 241 -12.08 -15.85 -7.95
CA VAL A 241 -11.30 -15.99 -6.73
C VAL A 241 -10.08 -16.87 -7.00
N ILE A 242 -8.91 -16.39 -6.59
CA ILE A 242 -7.67 -17.15 -6.68
C ILE A 242 -7.30 -17.63 -5.28
N ARG A 243 -7.28 -18.96 -5.10
CA ARG A 243 -6.68 -19.56 -3.91
C ARG A 243 -5.17 -19.36 -3.96
N TYR A 244 -4.61 -18.81 -2.90
CA TYR A 244 -3.16 -18.74 -2.72
C TYR A 244 -2.79 -19.44 -1.42
N GLU A 245 -1.66 -20.13 -1.42
CA GLU A 245 -1.06 -20.56 -0.18
C GLU A 245 -0.04 -19.52 0.22
N ILE A 246 -0.02 -19.16 1.52
CA ILE A 246 0.92 -18.17 2.03
C ILE A 246 2.34 -18.51 1.54
N LYS A 247 2.74 -19.78 1.64
CA LYS A 247 4.04 -20.33 1.21
C LYS A 247 4.36 -20.27 -0.30
N ASP A 248 3.45 -19.83 -1.19
CA ASP A 248 3.73 -19.68 -2.63
C ASP A 248 4.66 -18.48 -2.93
N PHE A 249 4.91 -17.64 -1.92
CA PHE A 249 5.76 -16.46 -1.96
C PHE A 249 6.73 -16.44 -0.79
N LEU A 250 7.74 -15.59 -0.87
CA LEU A 250 8.68 -15.35 0.22
C LEU A 250 7.95 -14.77 1.44
N GLN A 251 8.04 -15.47 2.56
CA GLN A 251 7.39 -15.05 3.80
C GLN A 251 8.10 -13.89 4.46
N MET A 252 7.34 -12.84 4.73
CA MET A 252 7.78 -11.68 5.49
C MET A 252 6.58 -11.12 6.27
N ASP A 253 6.74 -11.00 7.57
CA ASP A 253 5.74 -10.30 8.40
C ASP A 253 5.80 -8.79 8.18
N TYR A 254 4.79 -8.09 8.70
CA TYR A 254 4.71 -6.63 8.59
C TYR A 254 5.94 -5.94 9.18
N ALA A 255 6.42 -6.42 10.34
CA ALA A 255 7.59 -5.89 11.02
C ALA A 255 8.84 -5.99 10.15
N THR A 256 9.04 -7.11 9.46
CA THR A 256 10.15 -7.32 8.51
C THR A 256 10.06 -6.40 7.31
N LYS A 257 8.88 -6.26 6.70
CA LYS A 257 8.69 -5.34 5.57
C LYS A 257 8.96 -3.89 5.95
N ALA A 258 8.58 -3.51 7.18
CA ALA A 258 8.82 -2.18 7.71
C ALA A 258 10.30 -1.95 8.11
N SER A 259 10.95 -2.92 8.75
CA SER A 259 12.35 -2.82 9.21
C SER A 259 13.34 -2.73 8.03
N LEU A 260 12.98 -3.33 6.90
CA LEU A 260 13.71 -3.27 5.64
C LEU A 260 13.35 -2.06 4.77
N ASP A 261 12.43 -1.19 5.19
CA ASP A 261 11.98 -0.02 4.42
C ASP A 261 11.56 -0.41 2.98
N LEU A 262 10.81 -1.50 2.79
CA LEU A 262 10.55 -2.03 1.43
C LEU A 262 9.71 -1.10 0.57
N VAL A 263 8.67 -0.51 1.14
CA VAL A 263 7.70 0.30 0.38
C VAL A 263 7.65 1.74 0.85
N GLU A 264 7.75 1.94 2.15
CA GLU A 264 7.80 3.23 2.81
C GLU A 264 8.95 3.23 3.81
N ASN A 265 9.55 4.40 4.02
CA ASN A 265 10.54 4.58 5.05
C ASN A 265 9.84 4.66 6.42
N ALA A 266 10.19 3.76 7.34
CA ALA A 266 9.53 3.60 8.64
C ALA A 266 9.58 4.88 9.51
N ARG A 267 10.61 5.73 9.34
CA ARG A 267 10.75 6.97 10.14
C ARG A 267 9.94 8.13 9.59
N SER A 268 9.86 8.26 8.26
CA SER A 268 9.22 9.42 7.62
C SER A 268 7.82 9.14 7.10
N GLY A 269 7.43 7.86 6.98
CA GLY A 269 6.19 7.42 6.33
C GLY A 269 6.13 7.74 4.83
N LYS A 270 7.24 8.16 4.22
CA LYS A 270 7.31 8.55 2.81
C LYS A 270 7.89 7.43 1.96
N LYS A 271 7.55 7.45 0.67
CA LYS A 271 8.15 6.59 -0.35
C LYS A 271 9.67 6.80 -0.46
N GLN A 272 10.16 8.04 -0.40
CA GLN A 272 11.59 8.34 -0.56
C GLN A 272 12.43 7.60 0.49
N GLY A 273 13.50 6.93 0.03
CA GLY A 273 14.37 6.13 0.89
C GLY A 273 13.83 4.72 1.19
N SER A 274 12.90 4.20 0.36
CA SER A 274 12.47 2.80 0.36
C SER A 274 12.98 2.02 -0.87
N LEU A 275 12.89 0.69 -0.86
CA LEU A 275 13.17 -0.13 -2.04
C LEU A 275 12.22 0.21 -3.20
N PHE A 276 10.94 0.41 -2.91
CA PHE A 276 9.95 0.79 -3.91
C PHE A 276 10.30 2.12 -4.59
N TRP A 277 10.83 3.10 -3.86
CA TRP A 277 11.34 4.34 -4.46
C TRP A 277 12.55 4.13 -5.37
N LEU A 278 13.42 3.18 -5.05
CA LEU A 278 14.56 2.85 -5.88
C LEU A 278 14.13 2.24 -7.21
N LEU A 279 13.21 1.26 -7.16
CA LEU A 279 12.84 0.41 -8.29
C LEU A 279 11.75 1.01 -9.20
N ASP A 280 10.99 1.98 -8.70
CA ASP A 280 9.84 2.53 -9.43
C ASP A 280 10.23 3.59 -10.47
N GLU A 281 10.56 3.09 -11.66
CA GLU A 281 10.67 3.83 -12.92
C GLU A 281 9.50 3.50 -13.87
N THR A 282 8.39 2.98 -13.34
CA THR A 282 7.19 2.66 -14.13
C THR A 282 6.56 3.93 -14.71
N LYS A 283 5.90 3.81 -15.86
CA LYS A 283 5.26 4.94 -16.57
C LYS A 283 3.74 4.94 -16.47
N THR A 284 3.16 3.85 -15.96
CA THR A 284 1.72 3.67 -15.78
C THR A 284 1.35 3.43 -14.31
N ALA A 285 0.15 3.84 -13.89
CA ALA A 285 -0.32 3.62 -12.52
C ALA A 285 -0.52 2.12 -12.19
N MET A 286 -0.95 1.33 -13.18
CA MET A 286 -1.10 -0.12 -13.04
C MET A 286 0.26 -0.84 -12.93
N GLY A 287 1.28 -0.42 -13.69
CA GLY A 287 2.65 -0.89 -13.52
C GLY A 287 3.20 -0.58 -12.13
N MET A 288 3.00 0.65 -11.65
CA MET A 288 3.40 1.05 -10.30
C MET A 288 2.78 0.17 -9.20
N ARG A 289 1.47 -0.14 -9.30
CA ARG A 289 0.78 -1.04 -8.36
C ARG A 289 1.33 -2.47 -8.44
N LEU A 290 1.58 -2.97 -9.65
CA LEU A 290 2.13 -4.30 -9.86
C LEU A 290 3.55 -4.44 -9.27
N LEU A 291 4.42 -3.44 -9.47
CA LEU A 291 5.75 -3.42 -8.86
C LEU A 291 5.68 -3.47 -7.34
N ARG A 292 4.80 -2.67 -6.73
CA ARG A 292 4.57 -2.70 -5.28
C ARG A 292 4.14 -4.08 -4.80
N SER A 293 3.25 -4.74 -5.55
CA SER A 293 2.82 -6.11 -5.28
C SER A 293 4.00 -7.10 -5.34
N TRP A 294 4.87 -6.99 -6.36
CA TRP A 294 6.05 -7.87 -6.50
C TRP A 294 7.07 -7.68 -5.37
N ILE A 295 7.22 -6.47 -4.83
CA ILE A 295 8.07 -6.21 -3.65
C ILE A 295 7.47 -6.85 -2.39
N HIS A 296 6.14 -6.82 -2.22
CA HIS A 296 5.47 -7.43 -1.08
C HIS A 296 5.40 -8.95 -1.16
N ARG A 297 5.42 -9.51 -2.37
CA ARG A 297 5.30 -10.95 -2.65
C ARG A 297 6.37 -11.43 -3.63
N PRO A 298 7.67 -11.44 -3.22
CA PRO A 298 8.71 -12.08 -4.02
C PRO A 298 8.41 -13.56 -4.24
N LEU A 299 8.83 -14.09 -5.37
CA LEU A 299 8.55 -15.47 -5.77
C LEU A 299 9.49 -16.45 -5.05
N ILE A 300 9.05 -17.70 -4.89
CA ILE A 300 9.93 -18.83 -4.53
C ILE A 300 10.12 -19.82 -5.69
N ASP A 301 9.44 -19.59 -6.81
CA ASP A 301 9.52 -20.42 -8.00
C ASP A 301 10.69 -19.93 -8.88
N LYS A 302 11.74 -20.76 -8.97
CA LYS A 302 12.95 -20.50 -9.75
C LYS A 302 12.64 -20.19 -11.22
N GLU A 303 11.75 -20.95 -11.85
CA GLU A 303 11.45 -20.80 -13.28
C GLU A 303 10.79 -19.45 -13.56
N ARG A 304 9.83 -19.05 -12.71
CA ARG A 304 9.16 -17.75 -12.82
C ARG A 304 10.10 -16.57 -12.54
N ILE A 305 11.05 -16.73 -11.62
CA ILE A 305 12.08 -15.72 -11.35
C ILE A 305 12.98 -15.54 -12.57
N VAL A 306 13.49 -16.65 -13.11
CA VAL A 306 14.38 -16.65 -14.29
C VAL A 306 13.65 -16.08 -15.51
N GLN A 307 12.39 -16.45 -15.75
CA GLN A 307 11.59 -15.90 -16.84
C GLN A 307 11.53 -14.36 -16.80
N ARG A 308 11.35 -13.76 -15.61
CA ARG A 308 11.39 -12.30 -15.46
C ARG A 308 12.78 -11.73 -15.76
N GLN A 309 13.84 -12.39 -15.27
CA GLN A 309 15.22 -11.96 -15.51
C GLN A 309 15.59 -12.00 -17.00
N GLU A 310 15.09 -12.98 -17.76
CA GLU A 310 15.31 -13.03 -19.21
C GLU A 310 14.68 -11.85 -19.92
N VAL A 311 13.43 -11.49 -19.58
CA VAL A 311 12.80 -10.29 -20.16
C VAL A 311 13.57 -9.01 -19.79
N VAL A 312 14.04 -8.90 -18.55
CA VAL A 312 14.90 -7.77 -18.13
C VAL A 312 16.20 -7.73 -18.94
N GLN A 313 16.83 -8.89 -19.19
CA GLN A 313 18.03 -8.99 -20.03
C GLN A 313 17.74 -8.53 -21.46
N VAL A 314 16.65 -9.01 -22.07
CA VAL A 314 16.24 -8.59 -23.42
C VAL A 314 16.09 -7.07 -23.51
N PHE A 315 15.45 -6.44 -22.52
CA PHE A 315 15.31 -4.98 -22.47
C PHE A 315 16.63 -4.23 -22.26
N LEU A 316 17.59 -4.80 -21.53
CA LEU A 316 18.94 -4.24 -21.40
C LEU A 316 19.70 -4.31 -22.74
N ASP A 317 19.56 -5.40 -23.48
CA ASP A 317 20.25 -5.62 -24.77
C ASP A 317 19.67 -4.77 -25.90
N HIS A 318 18.38 -4.41 -25.83
CA HIS A 318 17.64 -3.63 -26.85
C HIS A 318 17.35 -2.21 -26.35
N PHE A 319 18.40 -1.43 -26.06
CA PHE A 319 18.30 -0.11 -25.44
C PHE A 319 17.38 0.87 -26.19
N PHE A 320 17.47 0.94 -27.52
CA PHE A 320 16.70 1.90 -28.32
C PHE A 320 15.21 1.55 -28.32
N GLU A 321 14.89 0.29 -28.55
CA GLU A 321 13.53 -0.26 -28.54
C GLU A 321 12.91 -0.10 -27.15
N ARG A 322 13.68 -0.35 -26.08
CA ARG A 322 13.26 -0.10 -24.70
C ARG A 322 12.96 1.39 -24.45
N SER A 323 13.78 2.30 -24.98
CA SER A 323 13.52 3.75 -24.88
C SER A 323 12.21 4.13 -25.58
N ASP A 324 12.00 3.63 -26.80
CA ASP A 324 10.76 3.85 -27.55
C ASP A 324 9.53 3.25 -26.86
N LEU A 325 9.70 2.09 -26.20
CA LEU A 325 8.69 1.46 -25.35
C LEU A 325 8.35 2.35 -24.16
N THR A 326 9.36 2.86 -23.46
CA THR A 326 9.21 3.79 -22.33
C THR A 326 8.37 5.01 -22.73
N ASP A 327 8.67 5.59 -23.88
CA ASP A 327 7.95 6.74 -24.40
C ASP A 327 6.52 6.40 -24.84
N SER A 328 6.31 5.19 -25.38
CA SER A 328 4.97 4.71 -25.77
C SER A 328 4.06 4.39 -24.58
N LEU A 329 4.65 4.03 -23.43
CA LEU A 329 3.93 3.85 -22.17
C LEU A 329 3.51 5.18 -21.52
N LYS A 330 4.15 6.30 -21.87
CA LYS A 330 3.75 7.62 -21.36
C LYS A 330 2.38 8.01 -21.94
N GLY A 331 1.45 8.33 -21.05
CA GLY A 331 0.08 8.70 -21.44
C GLY A 331 -0.87 7.51 -21.63
N VAL A 332 -0.41 6.27 -21.43
CA VAL A 332 -1.29 5.13 -21.21
C VAL A 332 -2.07 5.36 -19.92
N TYR A 333 -3.39 5.39 -20.04
CA TYR A 333 -4.28 5.61 -18.90
C TYR A 333 -4.48 4.32 -18.09
N ASP A 334 -4.97 4.46 -16.87
CA ASP A 334 -5.23 3.35 -15.95
C ASP A 334 -6.48 2.56 -16.40
N ILE A 335 -6.24 1.50 -17.17
CA ILE A 335 -7.30 0.66 -17.74
C ILE A 335 -8.07 -0.08 -16.64
N GLU A 336 -7.40 -0.53 -15.57
CA GLU A 336 -8.06 -1.26 -14.47
C GLU A 336 -9.10 -0.37 -13.78
N ARG A 337 -8.71 0.86 -13.42
CA ARG A 337 -9.64 1.83 -12.82
C ARG A 337 -10.79 2.16 -13.77
N LEU A 338 -10.50 2.31 -15.05
CA LEU A 338 -11.52 2.61 -16.04
C LEU A 338 -12.53 1.47 -16.20
N ALA A 339 -12.06 0.22 -16.26
CA ALA A 339 -12.92 -0.97 -16.33
C ALA A 339 -13.87 -1.03 -15.14
N SER A 340 -13.36 -0.74 -13.94
CA SER A 340 -14.18 -0.66 -12.73
C SER A 340 -15.19 0.48 -12.82
N ARG A 341 -14.79 1.70 -13.23
CA ARG A 341 -15.73 2.82 -13.40
C ARG A 341 -16.83 2.53 -14.43
N VAL A 342 -16.52 1.76 -15.47
CA VAL A 342 -17.51 1.25 -16.44
C VAL A 342 -18.51 0.34 -15.74
N SER A 343 -18.03 -0.65 -14.98
CA SER A 343 -18.89 -1.54 -14.20
C SER A 343 -19.71 -0.80 -13.14
N PHE A 344 -19.15 0.24 -12.51
CA PHE A 344 -19.85 1.05 -11.52
C PHE A 344 -20.86 2.02 -12.15
N GLY A 345 -21.00 2.10 -13.47
CA GLY A 345 -21.92 3.08 -14.04
C GLY A 345 -21.48 4.53 -13.82
N LYS A 346 -20.19 4.79 -13.53
CA LYS A 346 -19.61 6.13 -13.27
C LYS A 346 -18.68 6.70 -14.35
N THR A 347 -18.54 6.03 -15.49
CA THR A 347 -17.76 6.51 -16.64
C THR A 347 -18.35 7.77 -17.27
N ASN A 348 -17.49 8.74 -17.53
CA ASN A 348 -17.81 9.98 -18.24
C ASN A 348 -17.21 9.95 -19.68
N PRO A 349 -17.56 10.92 -20.56
CA PRO A 349 -17.05 10.96 -21.92
C PRO A 349 -15.52 11.08 -22.01
N LYS A 350 -14.88 11.78 -21.06
CA LYS A 350 -13.42 11.94 -21.03
C LYS A 350 -12.71 10.64 -20.73
N ASP A 351 -13.27 9.82 -19.85
CA ASP A 351 -12.72 8.50 -19.56
C ASP A 351 -12.72 7.64 -20.82
N LEU A 352 -13.83 7.61 -21.58
CA LEU A 352 -13.88 6.87 -22.84
C LEU A 352 -12.83 7.37 -23.85
N LEU A 353 -12.67 8.68 -24.00
CA LEU A 353 -11.62 9.25 -24.88
C LEU A 353 -10.20 8.86 -24.41
N GLN A 354 -9.96 8.81 -23.11
CA GLN A 354 -8.69 8.33 -22.54
C GLN A 354 -8.48 6.83 -22.80
N LEU A 355 -9.54 6.02 -22.74
CA LEU A 355 -9.49 4.61 -23.13
C LEU A 355 -9.13 4.48 -24.61
N ALA A 356 -9.79 5.19 -25.52
CA ALA A 356 -9.49 5.16 -26.94
C ALA A 356 -8.04 5.56 -27.23
N THR A 357 -7.56 6.63 -26.58
CA THR A 357 -6.16 7.06 -26.66
C THR A 357 -5.21 5.95 -26.21
N THR A 358 -5.53 5.29 -25.09
CA THR A 358 -4.74 4.16 -24.57
C THR A 358 -4.71 2.97 -25.53
N LEU A 359 -5.86 2.56 -26.05
CA LEU A 359 -5.98 1.47 -27.02
C LEU A 359 -5.20 1.77 -28.31
N SER A 360 -5.17 3.04 -28.75
CA SER A 360 -4.39 3.44 -29.92
C SER A 360 -2.86 3.28 -29.75
N SER A 361 -2.36 3.28 -28.50
CA SER A 361 -0.94 3.06 -28.19
C SER A 361 -0.55 1.58 -28.18
N VAL A 362 -1.50 0.67 -27.95
CA VAL A 362 -1.23 -0.77 -27.79
C VAL A 362 -0.57 -1.40 -29.03
N PRO A 363 -1.04 -1.15 -30.27
CA PRO A 363 -0.37 -1.67 -31.47
C PRO A 363 1.09 -1.23 -31.59
N ARG A 364 1.41 0.00 -31.16
CA ARG A 364 2.78 0.52 -31.18
C ARG A 364 3.66 -0.19 -30.16
N ILE A 365 3.17 -0.35 -28.92
CA ILE A 365 3.88 -1.10 -27.87
C ILE A 365 4.16 -2.53 -28.33
N ARG A 366 3.14 -3.19 -28.89
CA ARG A 366 3.26 -4.54 -29.41
C ARG A 366 4.29 -4.65 -30.54
N ALA A 367 4.25 -3.74 -31.51
CA ALA A 367 5.20 -3.73 -32.64
C ALA A 367 6.66 -3.55 -32.18
N ILE A 368 6.89 -2.74 -31.13
CA ILE A 368 8.23 -2.58 -30.54
C ILE A 368 8.72 -3.90 -29.94
N LEU A 369 7.87 -4.61 -29.18
CA LEU A 369 8.23 -5.91 -28.60
C LEU A 369 8.44 -7.00 -29.66
N GLU A 370 7.59 -7.05 -30.68
CA GLU A 370 7.73 -7.96 -31.82
C GLU A 370 9.04 -7.70 -32.60
N GLY A 371 9.43 -6.41 -32.73
CA GLY A 371 10.65 -6.00 -33.41
C GLY A 371 11.96 -6.37 -32.70
N MET A 372 11.92 -6.72 -31.41
CA MET A 372 13.09 -7.25 -30.69
C MET A 372 13.41 -8.71 -31.10
N GLU A 373 12.45 -9.41 -31.71
CA GLU A 373 12.60 -10.79 -32.22
C GLU A 373 13.08 -11.81 -31.17
N GLN A 374 12.71 -11.62 -29.89
CA GLN A 374 13.09 -12.51 -28.78
C GLN A 374 11.95 -13.44 -28.35
N PRO A 375 12.20 -14.76 -28.17
CA PRO A 375 11.18 -15.73 -27.78
C PRO A 375 10.64 -15.49 -26.37
N ASP A 376 11.45 -14.94 -25.45
CA ASP A 376 11.08 -14.68 -24.07
C ASP A 376 9.96 -13.63 -23.93
N LEU A 377 9.73 -12.82 -24.98
CA LEU A 377 8.66 -11.82 -25.03
C LEU A 377 7.33 -12.40 -25.53
N ALA A 378 7.29 -13.62 -26.05
CA ALA A 378 6.11 -14.17 -26.73
C ALA A 378 4.86 -14.16 -25.84
N TYR A 379 5.00 -14.53 -24.57
CA TYR A 379 3.87 -14.55 -23.62
C TYR A 379 3.34 -13.15 -23.31
N LEU A 380 4.20 -12.12 -23.33
CA LEU A 380 3.79 -10.72 -23.16
C LEU A 380 3.07 -10.20 -24.40
N ILE A 381 3.61 -10.50 -25.58
CA ILE A 381 3.04 -10.10 -26.87
C ILE A 381 1.63 -10.68 -27.04
N GLU A 382 1.41 -11.94 -26.63
CA GLU A 382 0.09 -12.59 -26.68
C GLU A 382 -0.96 -11.88 -25.81
N GLN A 383 -0.53 -11.28 -24.68
CA GLN A 383 -1.41 -10.55 -23.77
C GLN A 383 -1.75 -9.13 -24.25
N LEU A 384 -1.00 -8.58 -25.23
CA LEU A 384 -1.22 -7.24 -25.78
C LEU A 384 -2.27 -7.27 -26.91
N ASP A 385 -3.53 -7.45 -26.52
CA ASP A 385 -4.69 -7.33 -27.39
C ASP A 385 -4.97 -5.85 -27.74
N GLY A 386 -4.97 -5.51 -29.03
CA GLY A 386 -5.15 -4.13 -29.49
C GLY A 386 -6.60 -3.61 -29.46
N ILE A 387 -7.60 -4.49 -29.38
CA ILE A 387 -9.05 -4.17 -29.36
C ILE A 387 -9.44 -2.99 -30.30
N PRO A 388 -9.07 -3.02 -31.60
CA PRO A 388 -9.29 -1.90 -32.51
C PRO A 388 -10.77 -1.56 -32.71
N GLU A 389 -11.66 -2.54 -32.60
CA GLU A 389 -13.12 -2.35 -32.68
C GLU A 389 -13.66 -1.42 -31.60
N LEU A 390 -13.10 -1.47 -30.38
CA LEU A 390 -13.54 -0.63 -29.26
C LEU A 390 -12.96 0.78 -29.38
N GLU A 391 -11.69 0.89 -29.78
CA GLU A 391 -11.06 2.17 -30.09
C GLU A 391 -11.86 2.91 -31.16
N SER A 392 -12.17 2.24 -32.27
CA SER A 392 -12.89 2.83 -33.39
C SER A 392 -14.32 3.21 -33.04
N LEU A 393 -15.02 2.42 -32.21
CA LEU A 393 -16.35 2.77 -31.69
C LEU A 393 -16.30 4.10 -30.92
N ILE A 394 -15.40 4.21 -29.95
CA ILE A 394 -15.31 5.40 -29.10
C ILE A 394 -14.87 6.61 -29.92
N SER A 395 -13.83 6.44 -30.74
CA SER A 395 -13.29 7.49 -31.61
C SER A 395 -14.34 7.96 -32.63
N ALA A 396 -15.22 7.11 -33.14
CA ALA A 396 -16.30 7.54 -34.03
C ALA A 396 -17.47 8.20 -33.28
N ALA A 397 -17.77 7.75 -32.07
CA ALA A 397 -18.98 8.13 -31.33
C ALA A 397 -18.81 9.37 -30.45
N ILE A 398 -17.66 9.54 -29.79
CA ILE A 398 -17.45 10.61 -28.80
C ILE A 398 -16.75 11.81 -29.44
N ALA A 399 -17.25 13.00 -29.15
CA ALA A 399 -16.65 14.25 -29.59
C ALA A 399 -15.34 14.51 -28.82
N PRO A 400 -14.25 14.97 -29.48
CA PRO A 400 -12.97 15.23 -28.79
C PRO A 400 -13.07 16.25 -27.65
N GLU A 401 -13.98 17.22 -27.78
CA GLU A 401 -14.23 18.29 -26.80
C GLU A 401 -15.42 17.98 -25.87
N ALA A 402 -15.79 16.71 -25.72
CA ALA A 402 -16.94 16.32 -24.91
C ALA A 402 -16.82 16.82 -23.45
N PRO A 403 -17.90 17.40 -22.89
CA PRO A 403 -17.89 17.88 -21.51
C PRO A 403 -17.78 16.73 -20.50
N HIS A 404 -17.41 17.06 -19.27
CA HIS A 404 -17.37 16.09 -18.18
C HIS A 404 -18.78 15.69 -17.71
N VAL A 405 -19.74 16.61 -17.80
CA VAL A 405 -21.11 16.43 -17.34
C VAL A 405 -21.97 15.88 -18.48
N ILE A 406 -22.59 14.71 -18.25
CA ILE A 406 -23.34 13.98 -19.29
C ILE A 406 -24.64 14.71 -19.68
N THR A 407 -25.12 15.64 -18.86
CA THR A 407 -26.41 16.33 -19.06
C THR A 407 -26.31 17.62 -19.88
N GLU A 408 -25.11 18.11 -20.18
CA GLU A 408 -24.93 19.41 -20.87
C GLU A 408 -24.96 19.32 -22.41
N GLY A 409 -25.03 18.10 -22.97
CA GLY A 409 -24.98 17.83 -24.42
C GLY A 409 -23.61 18.12 -25.03
N GLY A 410 -23.44 17.90 -26.34
CA GLY A 410 -22.16 18.00 -27.03
C GLY A 410 -21.22 16.81 -26.80
N ILE A 411 -21.76 15.65 -26.39
CA ILE A 411 -20.98 14.44 -26.09
C ILE A 411 -20.72 13.64 -27.36
N ILE A 412 -21.77 13.47 -28.17
CA ILE A 412 -21.73 12.61 -29.35
C ILE A 412 -21.17 13.38 -30.55
N ARG A 413 -20.29 12.74 -31.32
CA ARG A 413 -19.68 13.34 -32.52
C ARG A 413 -20.73 13.52 -33.62
N THR A 414 -20.66 14.64 -34.33
CA THR A 414 -21.49 14.89 -35.53
C THR A 414 -21.24 13.82 -36.59
N GLY A 415 -22.29 13.29 -37.20
CA GLY A 415 -22.23 12.20 -38.18
C GLY A 415 -22.38 10.81 -37.58
N PHE A 416 -22.45 10.67 -36.26
CA PHE A 416 -22.67 9.37 -35.60
C PHE A 416 -24.14 8.95 -35.61
N ASP A 417 -25.07 9.89 -35.39
CA ASP A 417 -26.51 9.64 -35.41
C ASP A 417 -27.24 10.70 -36.26
N GLU A 418 -27.99 10.23 -37.27
CA GLU A 418 -28.68 11.12 -38.21
C GLU A 418 -29.80 11.94 -37.55
N THR A 419 -30.45 11.41 -36.51
CA THR A 419 -31.56 12.09 -35.83
C THR A 419 -31.03 13.21 -34.95
N LEU A 420 -29.95 12.95 -34.23
CA LEU A 420 -29.23 13.96 -33.47
C LEU A 420 -28.72 15.09 -34.38
N ASP A 421 -28.16 14.75 -35.54
CA ASP A 421 -27.69 15.73 -36.51
C ASP A 421 -28.82 16.60 -37.07
N LYS A 422 -30.04 16.04 -37.23
CA LYS A 422 -31.23 16.82 -37.60
C LYS A 422 -31.59 17.85 -36.51
N TYR A 423 -31.60 17.46 -35.23
CA TYR A 423 -31.86 18.41 -34.13
C TYR A 423 -30.79 19.49 -34.03
N ARG A 424 -29.50 19.13 -34.17
CA ARG A 424 -28.39 20.09 -34.20
C ARG A 424 -28.49 21.06 -35.38
N ARG A 425 -28.97 20.58 -36.54
CA ARG A 425 -29.23 21.45 -37.70
C ARG A 425 -30.32 22.48 -37.40
N VAL A 426 -31.43 22.07 -36.78
CA VAL A 426 -32.51 22.99 -36.35
C VAL A 426 -31.97 24.07 -35.40
N LEU A 427 -31.13 23.69 -34.43
CA LEU A 427 -30.50 24.66 -33.51
C LEU A 427 -29.57 25.64 -34.25
N ARG A 428 -28.78 25.14 -35.21
CA ARG A 428 -27.87 25.97 -36.01
C ARG A 428 -28.63 26.90 -36.96
N GLU A 429 -29.64 26.42 -37.65
CA GLU A 429 -30.47 27.21 -38.56
C GLU A 429 -31.32 28.23 -37.79
N GLY A 430 -31.85 27.85 -36.62
CA GLY A 430 -32.61 28.74 -35.74
C GLY A 430 -31.82 29.96 -35.27
N THR A 431 -30.53 29.82 -34.97
CA THR A 431 -29.67 31.00 -34.66
C THR A 431 -29.50 31.92 -35.87
N GLY A 432 -29.45 31.36 -37.09
CA GLY A 432 -29.48 32.11 -38.33
C GLY A 432 -30.81 32.87 -38.51
N TRP A 433 -31.95 32.20 -38.34
CA TRP A 433 -33.27 32.83 -38.43
C TRP A 433 -33.46 33.95 -37.42
N ILE A 434 -32.97 33.79 -36.18
CA ILE A 434 -32.99 34.85 -35.16
C ILE A 434 -32.18 36.07 -35.63
N ALA A 435 -31.00 35.87 -36.21
CA ALA A 435 -30.18 36.97 -36.72
C ALA A 435 -30.85 37.69 -37.90
N GLU A 436 -31.52 36.95 -38.80
CA GLU A 436 -32.30 37.51 -39.91
C GLU A 436 -33.48 38.35 -39.41
N ILE A 437 -34.22 37.84 -38.42
CA ILE A 437 -35.33 38.57 -37.77
C ILE A 437 -34.82 39.83 -37.09
N GLU A 438 -33.70 39.75 -36.36
CA GLU A 438 -33.09 40.91 -35.72
C GLU A 438 -32.74 42.00 -36.74
N ALA A 439 -32.12 41.63 -37.86
CA ALA A 439 -31.76 42.57 -38.91
C ALA A 439 -33.00 43.20 -39.58
N LYS A 440 -33.98 42.38 -39.95
CA LYS A 440 -35.24 42.79 -40.55
C LYS A 440 -36.02 43.75 -39.66
N GLU A 441 -36.16 43.43 -38.38
CA GLU A 441 -36.91 44.27 -37.44
C GLU A 441 -36.14 45.55 -37.04
N ARG A 442 -34.81 45.51 -37.03
CA ARG A 442 -33.98 46.71 -36.84
C ARG A 442 -34.16 47.71 -37.98
N GLU A 443 -34.22 47.22 -39.22
CA GLU A 443 -34.46 48.05 -40.40
C GLU A 443 -35.90 48.60 -40.41
N ASN A 444 -36.90 47.75 -40.15
CA ASN A 444 -38.31 48.14 -40.16
C ASN A 444 -38.69 49.14 -39.05
N SER A 445 -38.15 48.99 -37.84
CA SER A 445 -38.47 49.85 -36.69
C SER A 445 -37.66 51.14 -36.64
N GLY A 446 -36.56 51.23 -37.40
CA GLY A 446 -35.59 52.34 -37.31
C GLY A 446 -34.82 52.39 -35.98
N ILE A 447 -34.93 51.36 -35.13
CA ILE A 447 -34.26 51.28 -33.84
C ILE A 447 -32.85 50.70 -34.03
N SER A 448 -31.85 51.56 -34.23
CA SER A 448 -30.46 51.13 -34.51
C SER A 448 -29.84 50.22 -33.44
N ALA A 449 -30.28 50.33 -32.18
CA ALA A 449 -29.79 49.54 -31.05
C ALA A 449 -30.62 48.27 -30.76
N LEU A 450 -31.61 47.93 -31.59
CA LEU A 450 -32.47 46.77 -31.39
C LEU A 450 -31.65 45.49 -31.40
N LYS A 451 -31.76 44.67 -30.36
CA LYS A 451 -31.08 43.39 -30.23
C LYS A 451 -32.01 42.34 -29.65
N ILE A 452 -31.88 41.12 -30.13
CA ILE A 452 -32.50 39.95 -29.53
C ILE A 452 -31.55 39.43 -28.46
N VAL A 453 -32.06 39.27 -27.24
CA VAL A 453 -31.31 38.80 -26.08
C VAL A 453 -32.03 37.58 -25.51
N TYR A 454 -31.26 36.59 -25.05
CA TYR A 454 -31.80 35.44 -24.33
C TYR A 454 -31.58 35.57 -22.82
N ASN A 455 -32.57 35.16 -22.03
CA ASN A 455 -32.37 34.83 -20.62
C ASN A 455 -33.21 33.60 -20.23
N LYS A 456 -32.87 32.95 -19.11
CA LYS A 456 -33.58 31.74 -18.64
C LYS A 456 -35.06 31.96 -18.26
N LYS A 457 -35.47 33.18 -17.91
CA LYS A 457 -36.81 33.46 -17.35
C LYS A 457 -37.84 33.84 -18.42
N ASP A 458 -37.45 34.69 -19.37
CA ASP A 458 -38.30 35.30 -20.38
C ASP A 458 -37.99 34.78 -21.80
N GLY A 459 -36.95 33.96 -21.93
CA GLY A 459 -36.55 33.38 -23.21
C GLY A 459 -35.85 34.38 -24.13
N TYR A 460 -36.03 34.24 -25.45
CA TYR A 460 -35.60 35.22 -26.45
C TYR A 460 -36.55 36.41 -26.52
N TYR A 461 -36.02 37.62 -26.50
CA TYR A 461 -36.80 38.86 -26.58
C TYR A 461 -36.01 39.98 -27.25
N PHE A 462 -36.72 40.93 -27.85
CA PHE A 462 -36.17 42.20 -28.27
C PHE A 462 -36.00 43.13 -27.07
N HIS A 463 -34.80 43.65 -26.88
CA HIS A 463 -34.51 44.64 -25.84
C HIS A 463 -34.64 46.06 -26.39
N VAL A 464 -35.56 46.85 -25.83
CA VAL A 464 -35.83 48.24 -26.26
C VAL A 464 -35.69 49.19 -25.07
N THR A 465 -34.95 50.28 -25.23
CA THR A 465 -34.78 51.30 -24.17
C THR A 465 -36.03 52.17 -24.04
N ASN A 466 -36.27 52.73 -22.85
CA ASN A 466 -37.45 53.59 -22.62
C ASN A 466 -37.57 54.76 -23.62
N SER A 467 -36.45 55.29 -24.09
CA SER A 467 -36.38 56.36 -25.09
C SER A 467 -36.89 55.98 -26.49
N GLN A 468 -37.00 54.68 -26.78
CA GLN A 468 -37.34 54.14 -28.10
C GLN A 468 -38.69 53.42 -28.12
N LEU A 469 -39.45 53.43 -27.02
CA LEU A 469 -40.75 52.76 -26.91
C LEU A 469 -41.78 53.25 -27.93
N GLY A 470 -41.71 54.53 -28.32
CA GLY A 470 -42.59 55.09 -29.35
C GLY A 470 -42.37 54.54 -30.77
N ASN A 471 -41.24 53.87 -31.00
CA ASN A 471 -40.86 53.28 -32.30
C ASN A 471 -41.07 51.76 -32.32
N VAL A 472 -41.65 51.17 -31.27
CA VAL A 472 -41.90 49.72 -31.20
C VAL A 472 -43.03 49.36 -32.18
N PRO A 473 -42.82 48.39 -33.08
CA PRO A 473 -43.85 47.96 -34.03
C PRO A 473 -45.10 47.39 -33.34
N ALA A 474 -46.27 47.52 -33.96
CA ALA A 474 -47.55 47.11 -33.37
C ALA A 474 -47.70 45.58 -33.19
N HIS A 475 -46.96 44.77 -33.97
CA HIS A 475 -46.97 43.31 -33.86
C HIS A 475 -46.10 42.76 -32.72
N PHE A 476 -45.39 43.63 -32.00
CA PHE A 476 -44.60 43.24 -30.84
C PHE A 476 -45.52 43.14 -29.60
N PHE A 477 -45.46 42.02 -28.89
CA PHE A 477 -46.13 41.87 -27.60
C PHE A 477 -45.12 42.01 -26.46
N ARG A 478 -45.53 42.68 -25.37
CA ARG A 478 -44.64 42.93 -24.23
C ARG A 478 -44.48 41.68 -23.37
N LYS A 479 -43.24 41.25 -23.14
CA LYS A 479 -42.88 40.14 -22.25
C LYS A 479 -42.62 40.61 -20.80
N ALA A 480 -41.85 41.69 -20.61
CA ALA A 480 -41.50 42.20 -19.28
C ALA A 480 -41.10 43.69 -19.30
N THR A 481 -41.22 44.37 -18.15
CA THR A 481 -40.81 45.77 -17.97
C THR A 481 -39.66 45.86 -16.95
N LEU A 482 -38.59 46.58 -17.29
CA LEU A 482 -37.43 46.85 -16.45
C LEU A 482 -37.34 48.34 -16.14
N LYS A 483 -36.45 48.72 -15.22
CA LYS A 483 -36.29 50.12 -14.78
C LYS A 483 -35.99 51.11 -15.92
N ASN A 484 -35.22 50.69 -16.92
CA ASN A 484 -34.75 51.54 -18.03
C ASN A 484 -35.05 50.98 -19.45
N SER A 485 -35.74 49.85 -19.54
CA SER A 485 -36.03 49.16 -20.80
C SER A 485 -37.25 48.27 -20.71
N GLU A 486 -37.79 47.89 -21.86
CA GLU A 486 -38.84 46.88 -21.99
C GLU A 486 -38.38 45.72 -22.88
N ARG A 487 -38.92 44.54 -22.60
CA ARG A 487 -38.68 43.29 -23.33
C ARG A 487 -39.90 42.94 -24.17
N PHE A 488 -39.72 42.73 -25.46
CA PHE A 488 -40.80 42.39 -26.40
C PHE A 488 -40.56 41.05 -27.11
N GLY A 489 -41.63 40.37 -27.51
CA GLY A 489 -41.61 39.19 -28.39
C GLY A 489 -42.45 39.41 -29.64
N THR A 490 -42.31 38.51 -30.62
CA THR A 490 -43.17 38.42 -31.81
C THR A 490 -43.64 36.97 -31.97
N GLU A 491 -44.74 36.75 -32.70
CA GLU A 491 -45.23 35.38 -32.98
C GLU A 491 -44.18 34.53 -33.71
N GLU A 492 -43.46 35.14 -34.66
CA GLU A 492 -42.38 34.50 -35.41
C GLU A 492 -41.21 34.08 -34.51
N LEU A 493 -40.77 34.98 -33.62
CA LEU A 493 -39.70 34.70 -32.65
C LEU A 493 -40.13 33.63 -31.64
N ALA A 494 -41.38 33.67 -31.17
CA ALA A 494 -41.92 32.68 -30.23
C ALA A 494 -42.01 31.27 -30.85
N ARG A 495 -42.35 31.16 -32.15
CA ARG A 495 -42.38 29.87 -32.86
C ARG A 495 -40.97 29.28 -32.98
N ILE A 496 -40.01 30.08 -33.46
CA ILE A 496 -38.61 29.63 -33.59
C ILE A 496 -38.04 29.26 -32.22
N GLU A 497 -38.33 30.05 -31.19
CA GLU A 497 -37.98 29.74 -29.80
C GLU A 497 -38.53 28.38 -29.35
N GLY A 498 -39.80 28.08 -29.67
CA GLY A 498 -40.42 26.79 -29.38
C GLY A 498 -39.71 25.62 -30.08
N ASP A 499 -39.52 25.72 -31.40
CA ASP A 499 -38.85 24.67 -32.20
C ASP A 499 -37.40 24.44 -31.72
N MET A 500 -36.67 25.51 -31.40
CA MET A 500 -35.31 25.42 -30.86
C MET A 500 -35.28 24.82 -29.46
N LEU A 501 -36.23 25.16 -28.59
CA LEU A 501 -36.29 24.60 -27.24
C LEU A 501 -36.59 23.10 -27.27
N GLU A 502 -37.54 22.68 -28.10
CA GLU A 502 -37.88 21.27 -28.30
C GLU A 502 -36.71 20.50 -28.90
N ALA A 503 -36.05 21.04 -29.93
CA ALA A 503 -34.86 20.43 -30.52
C ALA A 503 -33.72 20.31 -29.51
N ARG A 504 -33.54 21.31 -28.63
CA ARG A 504 -32.51 21.28 -27.57
C ARG A 504 -32.77 20.18 -26.56
N GLU A 505 -34.01 20.07 -26.06
CA GLU A 505 -34.39 19.03 -25.09
C GLU A 505 -34.28 17.62 -25.70
N LYS A 506 -34.82 17.42 -26.89
CA LYS A 506 -34.72 16.13 -27.61
C LYS A 506 -33.29 15.77 -27.94
N SER A 507 -32.46 16.74 -28.35
CA SER A 507 -31.03 16.52 -28.60
C SER A 507 -30.30 16.08 -27.33
N ALA A 508 -30.52 16.74 -26.19
CA ALA A 508 -29.86 16.40 -24.94
C ALA A 508 -30.26 15.00 -24.43
N ASN A 509 -31.56 14.67 -24.49
CA ASN A 509 -32.05 13.35 -24.09
C ASN A 509 -31.52 12.23 -25.02
N LEU A 510 -31.54 12.45 -26.34
CA LEU A 510 -31.03 11.48 -27.30
C LEU A 510 -29.51 11.27 -27.14
N GLU A 511 -28.74 12.34 -26.91
CA GLU A 511 -27.30 12.20 -26.62
C GLU A 511 -27.04 11.37 -25.36
N TYR A 512 -27.82 11.59 -24.29
CA TYR A 512 -27.73 10.79 -23.08
C TYR A 512 -28.01 9.31 -23.37
N GLU A 513 -29.09 9.00 -24.10
CA GLU A 513 -29.43 7.62 -24.47
C GLU A 513 -28.36 6.95 -25.32
N ILE A 514 -27.82 7.65 -26.32
CA ILE A 514 -26.73 7.12 -27.17
C ILE A 514 -25.49 6.87 -26.32
N PHE A 515 -25.14 7.80 -25.44
CA PHE A 515 -24.00 7.63 -24.54
C PHE A 515 -24.17 6.42 -23.62
N MET A 516 -25.36 6.22 -23.05
CA MET A 516 -25.66 5.04 -22.23
C MET A 516 -25.52 3.73 -23.02
N ARG A 517 -26.00 3.68 -24.26
CA ARG A 517 -25.80 2.52 -25.15
C ARG A 517 -24.32 2.25 -25.45
N ILE A 518 -23.53 3.29 -25.70
CA ILE A 518 -22.07 3.14 -25.91
C ILE A 518 -21.41 2.52 -24.67
N ARG A 519 -21.82 2.93 -23.47
CA ARG A 519 -21.28 2.37 -22.23
C ARG A 519 -21.63 0.91 -22.03
N GLU A 520 -22.85 0.51 -22.38
CA GLU A 520 -23.27 -0.89 -22.38
C GLU A 520 -22.48 -1.73 -23.39
N GLU A 521 -22.11 -1.15 -24.54
CA GLU A 521 -21.21 -1.83 -25.48
C GLU A 521 -19.79 -1.94 -24.93
N VAL A 522 -19.26 -0.88 -24.31
CA VAL A 522 -17.91 -0.88 -23.68
C VAL A 522 -17.82 -1.91 -22.56
N SER A 523 -18.89 -2.11 -21.76
CA SER A 523 -18.88 -3.05 -20.64
C SER A 523 -18.66 -4.51 -21.06
N LYS A 524 -18.99 -4.87 -22.30
CA LYS A 524 -18.74 -6.21 -22.87
C LYS A 524 -17.25 -6.51 -23.05
N TYR A 525 -16.39 -5.50 -23.04
CA TYR A 525 -14.94 -5.65 -23.22
C TYR A 525 -14.17 -5.65 -21.90
N ILE A 526 -14.82 -5.55 -20.74
CA ILE A 526 -14.16 -5.43 -19.43
C ILE A 526 -13.09 -6.50 -19.20
N GLN A 527 -13.40 -7.77 -19.47
CA GLN A 527 -12.44 -8.87 -19.25
C GLN A 527 -11.20 -8.75 -20.16
N ARG A 528 -11.38 -8.39 -21.43
CA ARG A 528 -10.27 -8.15 -22.37
C ARG A 528 -9.44 -6.95 -21.96
N LEU A 529 -10.08 -5.88 -21.50
CA LEU A 529 -9.42 -4.69 -20.97
C LEU A 529 -8.58 -4.99 -19.73
N GLN A 530 -9.08 -5.81 -18.79
CA GLN A 530 -8.32 -6.21 -17.60
C GLN A 530 -7.12 -7.10 -17.95
N ALA A 531 -7.28 -8.04 -18.89
CA ALA A 531 -6.16 -8.87 -19.37
C ALA A 531 -5.07 -8.01 -20.05
N LEU A 532 -5.49 -7.07 -20.90
CA LEU A 532 -4.59 -6.10 -21.52
C LEU A 532 -3.89 -5.23 -20.46
N ALA A 533 -4.61 -4.76 -19.44
CA ALA A 533 -4.04 -3.96 -18.36
C ALA A 533 -2.93 -4.73 -17.62
N GLN A 534 -3.16 -6.01 -17.32
CA GLN A 534 -2.15 -6.88 -16.71
C GLN A 534 -0.92 -7.07 -17.61
N GLY A 535 -1.13 -7.25 -18.92
CA GLY A 535 -0.05 -7.36 -19.90
C GLY A 535 0.81 -6.10 -19.95
N ILE A 536 0.19 -4.92 -20.10
CA ILE A 536 0.90 -3.63 -20.12
C ILE A 536 1.59 -3.36 -18.78
N ALA A 537 0.93 -3.62 -17.64
CA ALA A 537 1.53 -3.46 -16.32
C ALA A 537 2.78 -4.33 -16.16
N THR A 538 2.74 -5.58 -16.63
CA THR A 538 3.88 -6.50 -16.56
C THR A 538 5.04 -6.03 -17.42
N VAL A 539 4.77 -5.57 -18.65
CA VAL A 539 5.77 -4.95 -19.53
C VAL A 539 6.40 -3.73 -18.85
N ASP A 540 5.59 -2.81 -18.31
CA ASP A 540 6.05 -1.59 -17.65
C ASP A 540 6.95 -1.87 -16.44
N VAL A 541 6.59 -2.84 -15.59
CA VAL A 541 7.43 -3.24 -14.46
C VAL A 541 8.77 -3.82 -14.91
N LEU A 542 8.76 -4.76 -15.86
CA LEU A 542 10.00 -5.40 -16.31
C LEU A 542 10.93 -4.39 -17.00
N GLN A 543 10.38 -3.47 -17.78
CA GLN A 543 11.14 -2.38 -18.39
C GLN A 543 11.68 -1.42 -17.32
N SER A 544 10.89 -1.11 -16.28
CA SER A 544 11.33 -0.31 -15.13
C SER A 544 12.53 -0.95 -14.43
N LEU A 545 12.49 -2.27 -14.18
CA LEU A 545 13.62 -3.00 -13.59
C LEU A 545 14.87 -2.93 -14.48
N ALA A 546 14.73 -3.01 -15.80
CA ALA A 546 15.85 -2.86 -16.73
C ALA A 546 16.46 -1.45 -16.72
N VAL A 547 15.62 -0.40 -16.68
CA VAL A 547 16.08 0.99 -16.56
C VAL A 547 16.87 1.19 -15.27
N VAL A 548 16.36 0.66 -14.15
CA VAL A 548 17.05 0.77 -12.85
C VAL A 548 18.34 -0.05 -12.84
N ALA A 549 18.34 -1.23 -13.44
CA ALA A 549 19.52 -2.08 -13.55
C ALA A 549 20.67 -1.38 -14.28
N GLU A 550 20.38 -0.73 -15.41
CA GLU A 550 21.38 0.05 -16.13
C GLU A 550 21.84 1.27 -15.33
N ALA A 551 20.90 2.07 -14.81
CA ALA A 551 21.21 3.33 -14.13
C ALA A 551 21.98 3.16 -12.81
N GLN A 552 21.81 2.02 -12.13
CA GLN A 552 22.45 1.73 -10.84
C GLN A 552 23.56 0.67 -10.95
N HIS A 553 23.90 0.25 -12.17
CA HIS A 553 24.88 -0.81 -12.44
C HIS A 553 24.61 -2.08 -11.64
N LEU A 554 23.37 -2.59 -11.74
CA LEU A 554 22.96 -3.85 -11.13
C LEU A 554 23.35 -5.03 -12.03
N ILE A 555 23.57 -6.20 -11.44
CA ILE A 555 23.95 -7.43 -12.13
C ILE A 555 22.85 -8.48 -12.01
N ARG A 556 22.82 -9.41 -12.97
CA ARG A 556 21.91 -10.56 -12.93
C ARG A 556 22.36 -11.53 -11.82
N PRO A 557 21.53 -11.83 -10.81
CA PRO A 557 21.87 -12.84 -9.81
C PRO A 557 21.65 -14.25 -10.35
N GLU A 558 22.42 -15.20 -9.81
CA GLU A 558 22.30 -16.63 -10.11
C GLU A 558 21.71 -17.40 -8.92
N PHE A 559 20.85 -18.37 -9.22
CA PHE A 559 20.24 -19.25 -8.22
C PHE A 559 20.77 -20.68 -8.34
N GLY A 560 21.46 -21.14 -7.30
CA GLY A 560 21.92 -22.52 -7.17
C GLY A 560 20.86 -23.44 -6.56
N ASP A 561 21.12 -24.74 -6.63
CA ASP A 561 20.34 -25.76 -5.90
C ASP A 561 20.93 -26.03 -4.51
N ASP A 562 22.10 -25.47 -4.21
CA ASP A 562 22.75 -25.48 -2.90
C ASP A 562 22.30 -24.29 -2.02
N SER A 563 22.63 -24.33 -0.73
CA SER A 563 22.27 -23.24 0.20
C SER A 563 23.27 -22.08 0.22
N ARG A 564 24.26 -22.05 -0.68
CA ARG A 564 25.40 -21.13 -0.56
C ARG A 564 25.01 -19.70 -0.92
N ILE A 565 25.53 -18.75 -0.15
CA ILE A 565 25.45 -17.32 -0.42
C ILE A 565 26.84 -16.84 -0.81
N ASP A 566 26.98 -16.29 -2.01
CA ASP A 566 28.23 -15.67 -2.47
C ASP A 566 27.91 -14.37 -3.22
N ILE A 567 28.05 -13.24 -2.52
CA ILE A 567 27.83 -11.91 -3.07
C ILE A 567 29.17 -11.17 -3.05
N GLN A 568 29.70 -10.84 -4.22
CA GLN A 568 30.96 -10.10 -4.35
C GLN A 568 30.69 -8.60 -4.43
N LYS A 569 31.35 -7.82 -3.56
CA LYS A 569 31.19 -6.36 -3.46
C LYS A 569 29.72 -5.92 -3.54
N GLY A 570 28.87 -6.59 -2.76
CA GLY A 570 27.46 -6.24 -2.64
C GLY A 570 27.30 -4.85 -2.01
N ARG A 571 26.21 -4.18 -2.36
CA ARG A 571 25.90 -2.82 -1.90
C ARG A 571 24.45 -2.75 -1.43
N HIS A 572 24.19 -1.97 -0.40
CA HIS A 572 22.81 -1.70 0.01
C HIS A 572 22.16 -0.71 -0.96
N ALA A 573 21.33 -1.21 -1.87
CA ALA A 573 20.73 -0.50 -3.00
C ALA A 573 20.21 0.92 -2.68
N VAL A 574 19.41 1.05 -1.61
CA VAL A 574 18.81 2.34 -1.22
C VAL A 574 19.85 3.29 -0.59
N VAL A 575 20.68 2.79 0.32
CA VAL A 575 21.68 3.60 1.03
C VAL A 575 22.72 4.14 0.05
N GLU A 576 23.16 3.32 -0.91
CA GLU A 576 24.05 3.75 -1.99
C GLU A 576 23.44 4.89 -2.81
N LYS A 577 22.18 4.77 -3.24
CA LYS A 577 21.52 5.83 -4.01
C LYS A 577 21.37 7.14 -3.23
N VAL A 578 21.19 7.08 -1.91
CA VAL A 578 21.06 8.27 -1.05
C VAL A 578 22.42 8.90 -0.75
N MET A 579 23.45 8.11 -0.45
CA MET A 579 24.79 8.60 -0.09
C MET A 579 25.67 8.93 -1.29
N GLY A 580 25.38 8.33 -2.45
CA GLY A 580 26.19 8.36 -3.65
C GLY A 580 27.21 7.21 -3.72
N ALA A 581 27.42 6.66 -4.92
CA ALA A 581 28.29 5.49 -5.13
C ALA A 581 29.76 5.71 -4.70
N GLN A 582 30.26 6.95 -4.69
CA GLN A 582 31.64 7.25 -4.30
C GLN A 582 31.90 7.17 -2.79
N THR A 583 30.84 7.24 -1.97
CA THR A 583 30.96 7.23 -0.51
C THR A 583 30.59 5.88 0.11
N TYR A 584 29.78 5.09 -0.58
CA TYR A 584 29.37 3.78 -0.12
C TYR A 584 30.51 2.76 -0.23
N ILE A 585 30.65 1.90 0.78
CA ILE A 585 31.72 0.88 0.85
C ILE A 585 31.11 -0.50 0.58
N PRO A 586 31.41 -1.13 -0.58
CA PRO A 586 30.89 -2.45 -0.91
C PRO A 586 31.45 -3.55 0.00
N ASN A 587 30.63 -4.55 0.30
CA ASN A 587 30.99 -5.68 1.15
C ASN A 587 30.69 -7.03 0.49
N THR A 588 31.62 -7.97 0.64
CA THR A 588 31.42 -9.35 0.18
C THR A 588 30.72 -10.16 1.28
N ILE A 589 29.73 -10.97 0.90
CA ILE A 589 29.00 -11.88 1.80
C ILE A 589 29.23 -13.30 1.32
N GLN A 590 29.90 -14.11 2.13
CA GLN A 590 30.21 -15.50 1.82
C GLN A 590 29.74 -16.41 2.95
N MET A 591 28.77 -17.27 2.64
CA MET A 591 28.32 -18.36 3.49
C MET A 591 28.29 -19.61 2.63
N ALA A 592 29.26 -20.50 2.84
CA ALA A 592 29.27 -21.80 2.17
C ALA A 592 28.07 -22.65 2.61
N GLU A 593 27.86 -23.79 1.95
CA GLU A 593 26.73 -24.68 2.25
C GLU A 593 26.76 -25.15 3.72
N ASP A 594 27.95 -25.41 4.25
CA ASP A 594 28.25 -25.78 5.64
C ASP A 594 28.33 -24.58 6.60
N THR A 595 28.15 -23.34 6.13
CA THR A 595 28.15 -22.15 6.98
C THR A 595 26.72 -21.66 7.16
N SER A 596 26.12 -21.93 8.32
CA SER A 596 24.74 -21.54 8.63
C SER A 596 24.66 -20.19 9.33
N ILE A 597 25.65 -19.83 10.15
CA ILE A 597 25.59 -18.62 10.98
C ILE A 597 26.85 -17.75 10.76
N GLN A 598 26.65 -16.46 10.48
CA GLN A 598 27.70 -15.46 10.65
C GLN A 598 27.43 -14.65 11.92
N LEU A 599 28.36 -14.71 12.88
CA LEU A 599 28.34 -13.87 14.06
C LEU A 599 29.09 -12.56 13.75
N ILE A 600 28.36 -11.45 13.73
CA ILE A 600 28.86 -10.13 13.32
C ILE A 600 29.17 -9.30 14.56
N THR A 601 30.44 -8.94 14.73
CA THR A 601 30.91 -8.08 15.83
C THR A 601 31.43 -6.74 15.34
N GLY A 602 31.48 -5.77 16.25
CA GLY A 602 32.00 -4.44 15.98
C GLY A 602 31.19 -3.33 16.65
N PRO A 603 31.71 -2.09 16.66
CA PRO A 603 31.10 -0.98 17.36
C PRO A 603 29.71 -0.61 16.82
N ASN A 604 28.93 0.12 17.61
CA ASN A 604 27.67 0.70 17.12
C ASN A 604 27.97 1.75 16.04
N MET A 605 27.06 1.92 15.08
CA MET A 605 27.24 2.78 13.89
C MET A 605 28.32 2.33 12.89
N SER A 606 28.94 1.17 13.09
CA SER A 606 29.99 0.65 12.20
C SER A 606 29.46 0.05 10.88
N GLY A 607 28.15 -0.21 10.77
CA GLY A 607 27.53 -0.72 9.53
C GLY A 607 26.98 -2.15 9.62
N LYS A 608 27.01 -2.79 10.81
CA LYS A 608 26.46 -4.15 11.04
C LYS A 608 25.02 -4.31 10.52
N SER A 609 24.11 -3.42 10.94
CA SER A 609 22.70 -3.44 10.51
C SER A 609 22.55 -3.20 9.01
N THR A 610 23.39 -2.33 8.42
CA THR A 610 23.38 -2.07 6.97
C THR A 610 23.81 -3.30 6.17
N TYR A 611 24.82 -4.03 6.65
CA TYR A 611 25.27 -5.29 6.05
C TYR A 611 24.19 -6.39 6.10
N MET A 612 23.49 -6.53 7.23
CA MET A 612 22.38 -7.48 7.34
C MET A 612 21.21 -7.13 6.42
N ARG A 613 20.79 -5.85 6.42
CA ARG A 613 19.72 -5.37 5.54
C ARG A 613 20.08 -5.51 4.07
N GLN A 614 21.36 -5.34 3.71
CA GLN A 614 21.84 -5.54 2.34
C GLN A 614 21.56 -6.96 1.86
N LEU A 615 21.83 -8.00 2.65
CA LEU A 615 21.56 -9.38 2.25
C LEU A 615 20.07 -9.62 2.01
N ALA A 616 19.21 -9.25 2.95
CA ALA A 616 17.76 -9.42 2.80
C ALA A 616 17.22 -8.65 1.59
N MET A 617 17.67 -7.41 1.39
CA MET A 617 17.28 -6.61 0.24
C MET A 617 17.70 -7.25 -1.08
N THR A 618 18.92 -7.78 -1.14
CA THR A 618 19.46 -8.48 -2.32
C THR A 618 18.63 -9.73 -2.63
N ALA A 619 18.28 -10.53 -1.60
CA ALA A 619 17.42 -11.70 -1.76
C ALA A 619 16.03 -11.33 -2.28
N ILE A 620 15.39 -10.29 -1.73
CA ILE A 620 14.08 -9.80 -2.17
C ILE A 620 14.12 -9.33 -3.61
N MET A 621 15.13 -8.53 -3.98
CA MET A 621 15.33 -8.06 -5.36
C MET A 621 15.53 -9.25 -6.32
N ALA A 622 16.38 -10.20 -5.98
CA ALA A 622 16.61 -11.37 -6.81
C ALA A 622 15.33 -12.21 -7.00
N GLN A 623 14.61 -12.51 -5.91
CA GLN A 623 13.39 -13.33 -5.92
C GLN A 623 12.17 -12.62 -6.53
N MET A 624 12.17 -11.30 -6.71
CA MET A 624 11.15 -10.65 -7.55
C MET A 624 11.45 -10.77 -9.05
N GLY A 625 12.64 -11.22 -9.44
CA GLY A 625 13.14 -11.23 -10.82
C GLY A 625 13.93 -9.98 -11.21
N SER A 626 14.32 -9.13 -10.25
CA SER A 626 15.18 -7.96 -10.48
C SER A 626 16.66 -8.33 -10.49
N TYR A 627 17.46 -7.45 -11.08
CA TYR A 627 18.90 -7.45 -10.94
C TYR A 627 19.28 -6.87 -9.57
N VAL A 628 20.50 -7.14 -9.10
CA VAL A 628 20.95 -6.81 -7.74
C VAL A 628 22.24 -5.98 -7.72
N PRO A 629 22.46 -5.15 -6.69
CA PRO A 629 23.63 -4.27 -6.61
C PRO A 629 24.89 -5.00 -6.11
N ALA A 630 25.60 -5.69 -7.00
CA ALA A 630 26.85 -6.40 -6.69
C ALA A 630 27.78 -6.45 -7.92
N GLU A 631 28.99 -7.01 -7.78
CA GLU A 631 29.82 -7.43 -8.92
C GLU A 631 29.43 -8.84 -9.41
N SER A 632 29.09 -9.73 -8.48
CA SER A 632 28.45 -11.02 -8.75
C SER A 632 27.58 -11.42 -7.56
N ALA A 633 26.53 -12.20 -7.78
CA ALA A 633 25.65 -12.66 -6.71
C ALA A 633 25.13 -14.06 -7.01
N HIS A 634 25.42 -14.99 -6.12
CA HIS A 634 24.85 -16.32 -6.07
C HIS A 634 24.05 -16.47 -4.77
N LEU A 635 22.80 -16.88 -4.89
CA LEU A 635 21.87 -16.97 -3.76
C LEU A 635 21.07 -18.27 -3.82
N PRO A 636 20.69 -18.85 -2.68
CA PRO A 636 19.61 -19.82 -2.64
C PRO A 636 18.26 -19.10 -2.79
N ILE A 637 17.20 -19.87 -3.03
CA ILE A 637 15.83 -19.34 -2.92
C ILE A 637 15.40 -19.46 -1.46
N PHE A 638 15.14 -18.33 -0.82
CA PHE A 638 14.62 -18.30 0.52
C PHE A 638 13.10 -18.49 0.53
N ASP A 639 12.60 -19.24 1.50
CA ASP A 639 11.15 -19.41 1.73
C ASP A 639 10.59 -18.35 2.69
N ALA A 640 11.41 -17.85 3.61
CA ALA A 640 11.06 -16.84 4.60
C ALA A 640 12.25 -15.93 4.95
N ILE A 641 11.96 -14.68 5.30
CA ILE A 641 12.90 -13.77 5.96
C ILE A 641 12.31 -13.36 7.31
N PHE A 642 13.06 -13.64 8.37
CA PHE A 642 12.74 -13.21 9.73
C PHE A 642 13.73 -12.13 10.16
N THR A 643 13.22 -11.03 10.72
CA THR A 643 14.09 -9.93 11.15
C THR A 643 13.76 -9.46 12.56
N ARG A 644 14.82 -9.13 13.29
CA ARG A 644 14.80 -8.31 14.50
C ARG A 644 15.80 -7.18 14.29
N ILE A 645 15.47 -6.21 13.46
CA ILE A 645 16.36 -5.07 13.18
C ILE A 645 15.70 -3.77 13.62
N GLY A 646 15.91 -3.43 14.88
CA GLY A 646 15.38 -2.23 15.52
C GLY A 646 13.90 -2.33 15.90
N ALA A 647 13.59 -2.12 17.17
CA ALA A 647 12.23 -1.80 17.58
C ALA A 647 11.97 -0.30 17.38
N ALA A 648 10.83 0.04 16.77
CA ALA A 648 10.12 1.23 17.20
C ALA A 648 9.43 0.86 18.52
N ASP A 649 9.45 1.77 19.51
CA ASP A 649 8.70 1.57 20.74
C ASP A 649 7.22 1.38 20.40
N ASP A 650 6.64 0.23 20.74
CA ASP A 650 5.20 0.07 20.77
C ASP A 650 4.67 0.49 22.15
N LEU A 651 4.73 1.80 22.40
CA LEU A 651 4.18 2.41 23.62
C LEU A 651 2.66 2.18 23.75
N VAL A 652 1.98 1.84 22.65
CA VAL A 652 0.52 1.72 22.57
C VAL A 652 0.05 0.35 23.05
N SER A 653 0.79 -0.73 22.76
CA SER A 653 0.41 -2.09 23.19
C SER A 653 0.77 -2.43 24.65
N GLY A 654 1.54 -1.57 25.32
CA GLY A 654 1.91 -1.76 26.73
C GLY A 654 2.87 -2.93 26.98
N GLN A 655 3.47 -3.49 25.93
CA GLN A 655 4.46 -4.56 26.02
C GLN A 655 5.87 -3.98 26.24
N SER A 656 6.71 -4.69 27.02
CA SER A 656 8.11 -4.28 27.17
C SER A 656 8.90 -4.55 25.89
N THR A 657 9.89 -3.70 25.59
CA THR A 657 10.77 -3.86 24.42
C THR A 657 11.44 -5.24 24.38
N PHE A 658 11.81 -5.77 25.54
CA PHE A 658 12.38 -7.10 25.68
C PHE A 658 11.36 -8.22 25.38
N MET A 659 10.09 -8.07 25.79
CA MET A 659 9.06 -9.07 25.48
C MET A 659 8.80 -9.15 23.98
N VAL A 660 8.67 -7.99 23.31
CA VAL A 660 8.49 -7.93 21.84
C VAL A 660 9.68 -8.60 21.14
N GLU A 661 10.88 -8.33 21.60
CA GLU A 661 12.10 -8.95 21.08
C GLU A 661 12.11 -10.48 21.24
N MET A 662 11.69 -11.00 22.39
CA MET A 662 11.57 -12.45 22.61
C MET A 662 10.44 -13.08 21.79
N MET A 663 9.34 -12.36 21.57
CA MET A 663 8.26 -12.83 20.70
C MET A 663 8.71 -12.91 19.23
N GLU A 664 9.47 -11.92 18.75
CA GLU A 664 10.04 -11.90 17.39
C GLU A 664 11.09 -13.00 17.21
N ALA A 665 11.96 -13.21 18.21
CA ALA A 665 12.91 -14.32 18.21
C ALA A 665 12.20 -15.68 18.23
N ASN A 666 11.20 -15.86 19.08
CA ASN A 666 10.40 -17.08 19.13
C ASN A 666 9.67 -17.35 17.81
N ASN A 667 9.14 -16.31 17.16
CA ASN A 667 8.50 -16.44 15.85
C ASN A 667 9.47 -16.97 14.80
N ALA A 668 10.70 -16.41 14.75
CA ALA A 668 11.73 -16.88 13.84
C ALA A 668 12.12 -18.34 14.13
N ILE A 669 12.41 -18.67 15.38
CA ILE A 669 12.87 -20.01 15.77
C ILE A 669 11.79 -21.08 15.55
N SER A 670 10.52 -20.73 15.78
CA SER A 670 9.41 -21.69 15.67
C SER A 670 9.00 -22.00 14.23
N HIS A 671 9.25 -21.08 13.29
CA HIS A 671 8.74 -21.19 11.91
C HIS A 671 9.83 -21.23 10.84
N ALA A 672 11.07 -20.84 11.16
CA ALA A 672 12.16 -20.89 10.19
C ALA A 672 12.48 -22.33 9.79
N THR A 673 12.78 -22.49 8.50
CA THR A 673 13.28 -23.74 7.93
C THR A 673 14.76 -23.56 7.56
N LYS A 674 15.41 -24.65 7.14
CA LYS A 674 16.78 -24.60 6.58
C LYS A 674 16.93 -23.66 5.37
N ASN A 675 15.82 -23.34 4.70
CA ASN A 675 15.80 -22.44 3.53
C ASN A 675 15.40 -21.01 3.92
N SER A 676 15.27 -20.70 5.21
CA SER A 676 14.92 -19.35 5.66
C SER A 676 16.17 -18.50 5.92
N LEU A 677 15.99 -17.18 5.87
CA LEU A 677 16.98 -16.18 6.25
C LEU A 677 16.58 -15.55 7.59
N ILE A 678 17.47 -15.58 8.58
CA ILE A 678 17.26 -14.97 9.90
C ILE A 678 18.24 -13.83 10.10
N LEU A 679 17.73 -12.65 10.50
CA LEU A 679 18.54 -11.47 10.79
C LEU A 679 18.27 -10.99 12.22
N PHE A 680 19.22 -11.20 13.13
CA PHE A 680 19.13 -10.72 14.51
C PHE A 680 20.12 -9.57 14.74
N ASP A 681 19.61 -8.42 15.16
CA ASP A 681 20.43 -7.26 15.53
C ASP A 681 20.35 -7.02 17.05
N GLU A 682 21.47 -7.31 17.72
CA GLU A 682 21.70 -6.97 19.12
C GLU A 682 20.70 -7.58 20.12
N LEU A 683 20.34 -8.84 19.88
CA LEU A 683 19.45 -9.62 20.75
C LEU A 683 20.00 -9.75 22.18
N GLY A 684 19.15 -9.65 23.19
CA GLY A 684 19.45 -9.74 24.63
C GLY A 684 19.64 -8.39 25.34
N ARG A 685 19.58 -7.25 24.63
CA ARG A 685 19.93 -5.93 25.21
C ARG A 685 18.97 -5.39 26.27
N GLY A 686 17.70 -5.79 26.23
CA GLY A 686 16.66 -5.26 27.11
C GLY A 686 16.63 -5.81 28.54
N THR A 687 17.60 -6.65 28.92
CA THR A 687 17.63 -7.37 30.21
C THR A 687 19.02 -7.33 30.88
N ALA A 688 19.17 -7.99 32.02
CA ALA A 688 20.47 -8.14 32.70
C ALA A 688 21.51 -8.78 31.76
N THR A 689 22.75 -8.27 31.78
CA THR A 689 23.78 -8.62 30.79
C THR A 689 24.00 -10.12 30.63
N TYR A 690 24.09 -10.86 31.75
CA TYR A 690 24.31 -12.31 31.71
C TYR A 690 23.07 -13.08 31.24
N ASP A 691 21.86 -12.64 31.61
CA ASP A 691 20.62 -13.27 31.14
C ASP A 691 20.45 -13.07 29.63
N GLY A 692 20.71 -11.86 29.14
CA GLY A 692 20.65 -11.50 27.73
C GLY A 692 21.67 -12.28 26.90
N MET A 693 22.91 -12.39 27.40
CA MET A 693 23.97 -13.17 26.75
C MET A 693 23.64 -14.67 26.73
N ALA A 694 23.16 -15.23 27.84
CA ALA A 694 22.79 -16.64 27.93
C ALA A 694 21.65 -17.00 26.97
N LEU A 695 20.65 -16.13 26.85
CA LEU A 695 19.56 -16.30 25.89
C LEU A 695 20.06 -16.18 24.45
N ALA A 696 20.88 -15.18 24.13
CA ALA A 696 21.46 -15.02 22.79
C ALA A 696 22.30 -16.24 22.40
N GLN A 697 23.14 -16.76 23.30
CA GLN A 697 23.91 -17.98 23.09
C GLN A 697 22.99 -19.19 22.85
N SER A 698 22.01 -19.40 23.72
CA SER A 698 21.08 -20.54 23.61
C SER A 698 20.29 -20.50 22.30
N ILE A 699 19.94 -19.32 21.81
CA ILE A 699 19.26 -19.12 20.53
C ILE A 699 20.18 -19.44 19.35
N ILE A 700 21.45 -19.00 19.39
CA ILE A 700 22.44 -19.33 18.37
C ILE A 700 22.65 -20.85 18.30
N GLU A 701 22.83 -21.51 19.46
CA GLU A 701 22.99 -22.96 19.57
C GLU A 701 21.74 -23.68 19.04
N TYR A 702 20.54 -23.25 19.41
CA TYR A 702 19.30 -23.85 18.93
C TYR A 702 19.17 -23.76 17.40
N ILE A 703 19.46 -22.59 16.81
CA ILE A 703 19.40 -22.39 15.36
C ILE A 703 20.44 -23.26 14.66
N HIS A 704 21.64 -23.36 15.21
CA HIS A 704 22.72 -24.21 14.70
C HIS A 704 22.31 -25.69 14.69
N GLU A 705 21.79 -26.20 15.80
CA GLU A 705 21.51 -27.63 15.98
C GLU A 705 20.19 -28.10 15.37
N HIS A 706 19.14 -27.28 15.44
CA HIS A 706 17.77 -27.70 15.14
C HIS A 706 17.21 -27.10 13.85
N THR A 707 17.58 -25.86 13.51
CA THR A 707 16.99 -25.13 12.38
C THR A 707 17.84 -25.23 11.12
N GLY A 708 19.15 -24.94 11.22
CA GLY A 708 20.08 -24.89 10.10
C GLY A 708 19.83 -23.76 9.09
N ALA A 709 19.05 -22.73 9.46
CA ALA A 709 18.76 -21.58 8.61
C ALA A 709 19.98 -20.68 8.43
N LYS A 710 20.07 -20.00 7.27
CA LYS A 710 21.10 -18.97 7.06
C LYS A 710 20.81 -17.79 7.98
N THR A 711 21.75 -17.47 8.86
CA THR A 711 21.54 -16.52 9.94
C THR A 711 22.68 -15.50 10.01
N LEU A 712 22.33 -14.22 9.98
CA LEU A 712 23.24 -13.14 10.35
C LEU A 712 22.88 -12.66 11.75
N PHE A 713 23.81 -12.82 12.68
CA PHE A 713 23.61 -12.48 14.08
C PHE A 713 24.58 -11.36 14.46
N ALA A 714 24.12 -10.11 14.50
CA ALA A 714 24.92 -9.01 15.00
C ALA A 714 24.82 -8.94 16.53
N THR A 715 25.97 -8.93 17.20
CA THR A 715 26.03 -8.90 18.67
C THR A 715 27.00 -7.85 19.19
N HIS A 716 26.82 -7.51 20.45
CA HIS A 716 27.75 -6.73 21.27
C HIS A 716 28.39 -7.55 22.38
N TYR A 717 27.93 -8.79 22.58
CA TYR A 717 28.55 -9.75 23.49
C TYR A 717 29.77 -10.33 22.79
N HIS A 718 30.96 -9.87 23.18
CA HIS A 718 32.22 -10.34 22.61
C HIS A 718 32.47 -11.80 23.01
N GLU A 719 31.99 -12.20 24.18
CA GLU A 719 32.11 -13.54 24.75
C GLU A 719 31.55 -14.62 23.80
N LEU A 720 30.52 -14.28 23.01
CA LEU A 720 29.90 -15.19 22.04
C LEU A 720 30.80 -15.51 20.84
N THR A 721 31.85 -14.74 20.59
CA THR A 721 32.82 -15.05 19.50
C THR A 721 33.52 -16.38 19.70
N SER A 722 33.65 -16.85 20.94
CA SER A 722 34.23 -18.16 21.27
C SER A 722 33.42 -19.34 20.72
N LEU A 723 32.14 -19.13 20.38
CA LEU A 723 31.25 -20.18 19.86
C LEU A 723 31.72 -20.76 18.51
N GLU A 724 32.50 -20.02 17.71
CA GLU A 724 33.11 -20.53 16.47
C GLU A 724 34.00 -21.76 16.73
N SER A 725 34.58 -21.88 17.93
CA SER A 725 35.39 -23.05 18.30
C SER A 725 34.58 -24.30 18.63
N SER A 726 33.29 -24.15 18.96
CA SER A 726 32.40 -25.24 19.37
C SER A 726 31.30 -25.57 18.35
N LEU A 727 30.90 -24.61 17.52
CA LEU A 727 29.81 -24.75 16.56
C LEU A 727 30.37 -24.80 15.12
N GLU A 728 30.37 -25.99 14.52
CA GLU A 728 31.02 -26.27 13.21
C GLU A 728 30.49 -25.43 12.03
N HIS A 729 29.28 -24.86 12.15
CA HIS A 729 28.60 -24.12 11.07
C HIS A 729 28.47 -22.62 11.38
N LEU A 730 29.24 -22.13 12.35
CA LEU A 730 29.29 -20.73 12.75
C LEU A 730 30.65 -20.14 12.38
N VAL A 731 30.65 -18.96 11.76
CA VAL A 731 31.88 -18.19 11.49
C VAL A 731 31.80 -16.79 12.07
N ASN A 732 32.91 -16.26 12.54
CA ASN A 732 33.00 -14.87 12.99
C ASN A 732 33.32 -13.93 11.84
N VAL A 733 32.66 -12.78 11.82
CA VAL A 733 33.02 -11.63 10.99
C VAL A 733 32.95 -10.35 11.84
N HIS A 734 33.69 -9.33 11.45
CA HIS A 734 33.68 -8.06 12.17
C HIS A 734 33.80 -6.86 11.24
N VAL A 735 33.42 -5.69 11.73
CA VAL A 735 33.67 -4.44 11.01
C VAL A 735 35.10 -3.98 11.24
N ALA A 736 35.86 -3.83 10.16
CA ALA A 736 37.23 -3.33 10.17
C ALA A 736 37.30 -1.89 10.70
N THR A 737 38.28 -1.66 11.57
CA THR A 737 38.55 -0.35 12.16
C THR A 737 40.02 0.01 12.00
N ILE A 738 40.31 1.29 11.75
CA ILE A 738 41.68 1.82 11.75
C ILE A 738 41.85 2.72 12.96
N GLU A 739 42.87 2.46 13.76
CA GLU A 739 43.33 3.34 14.83
C GLU A 739 44.58 4.12 14.37
N GLN A 740 44.47 5.43 14.22
CA GLN A 740 45.59 6.33 13.92
C GLN A 740 45.56 7.52 14.88
N ASP A 741 46.70 7.83 15.51
CA ASP A 741 46.85 8.95 16.46
C ASP A 741 45.80 8.97 17.60
N GLY A 742 45.33 7.79 18.02
CA GLY A 742 44.28 7.65 19.03
C GLY A 742 42.88 8.08 18.56
N GLN A 743 42.67 8.19 17.24
CA GLN A 743 41.36 8.32 16.60
C GLN A 743 41.01 7.01 15.89
N VAL A 744 39.78 6.54 16.11
CA VAL A 744 39.24 5.34 15.47
C VAL A 744 38.37 5.76 14.29
N THR A 745 38.71 5.29 13.10
CA THR A 745 37.91 5.46 11.88
C THR A 745 37.26 4.13 11.52
N PHE A 746 35.93 4.12 11.38
CA PHE A 746 35.19 2.95 10.92
C PHE A 746 35.27 2.87 9.40
N LEU A 747 35.79 1.77 8.87
CA LEU A 747 35.92 1.58 7.44
C LEU A 747 34.63 1.07 6.78
N HIS A 748 33.60 0.75 7.57
CA HIS A 748 32.35 0.13 7.08
C HIS A 748 32.57 -1.12 6.19
N LYS A 749 33.74 -1.75 6.33
CA LYS A 749 34.16 -2.94 5.61
C LYS A 749 34.12 -4.13 6.55
N ILE A 750 33.51 -5.23 6.12
CA ILE A 750 33.45 -6.49 6.87
C ILE A 750 34.68 -7.34 6.54
N GLU A 751 35.32 -7.86 7.58
CA GLU A 751 36.48 -8.75 7.46
C GLU A 751 36.24 -10.03 8.29
N PRO A 752 36.83 -11.17 7.88
CA PRO A 752 36.69 -12.43 8.60
C PRO A 752 37.37 -12.39 9.96
N GLY A 753 36.89 -13.22 10.88
CA GLY A 753 37.37 -13.31 12.26
C GLY A 753 36.62 -12.38 13.22
N PRO A 754 36.81 -12.57 14.54
CA PRO A 754 36.19 -11.74 15.57
C PRO A 754 36.85 -10.36 15.66
N ALA A 755 36.15 -9.37 16.23
CA ALA A 755 36.76 -8.09 16.57
C ALA A 755 37.78 -8.25 17.71
N ASP A 756 38.91 -7.53 17.64
CA ASP A 756 39.96 -7.61 18.67
C ASP A 756 39.58 -6.94 20.01
N LYS A 757 38.73 -5.90 19.98
CA LYS A 757 38.39 -5.06 21.14
C LYS A 757 37.00 -4.41 21.03
N SER A 758 36.46 -3.99 22.17
CA SER A 758 35.28 -3.10 22.23
C SER A 758 35.69 -1.63 22.13
N TYR A 759 35.08 -0.89 21.19
CA TYR A 759 35.42 0.51 20.91
C TYR A 759 34.46 1.52 21.58
N GLY A 760 33.69 1.12 22.60
CA GLY A 760 32.67 1.99 23.22
C GLY A 760 33.22 3.32 23.75
N ILE A 761 34.38 3.30 24.42
CA ILE A 761 35.04 4.51 24.93
C ILE A 761 35.55 5.40 23.79
N HIS A 762 35.98 4.81 22.67
CA HIS A 762 36.44 5.54 21.49
C HIS A 762 35.27 6.24 20.77
N VAL A 763 34.11 5.59 20.68
CA VAL A 763 32.87 6.21 20.17
C VAL A 763 32.46 7.39 21.05
N ALA A 764 32.55 7.26 22.38
CA ALA A 764 32.30 8.35 23.31
C ALA A 764 33.27 9.53 23.11
N LYS A 765 34.53 9.27 22.78
CA LYS A 765 35.51 10.30 22.39
C LYS A 765 35.10 11.05 21.14
N ILE A 766 34.63 10.34 20.10
CA ILE A 766 34.12 10.94 18.86
C ILE A 766 32.88 11.80 19.12
N ALA A 767 32.01 11.37 20.03
CA ALA A 767 30.83 12.13 20.45
C ALA A 767 31.17 13.40 21.28
N GLY A 768 32.44 13.62 21.61
CA GLY A 768 32.90 14.83 22.31
C GLY A 768 32.81 14.77 23.83
N LEU A 769 32.81 13.57 24.44
CA LEU A 769 32.79 13.46 25.89
C LEU A 769 34.10 13.97 26.54
N PRO A 770 34.05 14.52 27.77
CA PRO A 770 35.23 15.08 28.44
C PRO A 770 36.36 14.06 28.64
N ALA A 771 37.60 14.48 28.43
CA ALA A 771 38.79 13.61 28.51
C ALA A 771 38.95 12.92 29.88
N ASP A 772 38.69 13.65 30.97
CA ASP A 772 38.80 13.12 32.34
C ASP A 772 37.78 12.00 32.62
N LEU A 773 36.58 12.10 32.02
CA LEU A 773 35.54 11.07 32.08
C LEU A 773 35.98 9.82 31.32
N LEU A 774 36.51 9.99 30.10
CA LEU A 774 37.01 8.89 29.28
C LEU A 774 38.17 8.16 29.97
N ALA A 775 39.11 8.90 30.56
CA ALA A 775 40.21 8.32 31.33
C ALA A 775 39.72 7.52 32.56
N ARG A 776 38.63 7.96 33.20
CA ARG A 776 38.00 7.21 34.28
C ARG A 776 37.29 5.96 33.76
N ALA A 777 36.56 6.06 32.66
CA ALA A 777 35.88 4.93 32.03
C ALA A 777 36.88 3.83 31.63
N ASP A 778 38.04 4.21 31.09
CA ASP A 778 39.10 3.29 30.68
C ASP A 778 39.65 2.49 31.87
N LYS A 779 39.92 3.16 33.00
CA LYS A 779 40.33 2.48 34.24
C LYS A 779 39.29 1.49 34.76
N ILE A 780 37.99 1.82 34.64
CA ILE A 780 36.90 0.92 35.06
C ILE A 780 36.83 -0.28 34.11
N LEU A 781 36.98 -0.06 32.80
CA LEU A 781 36.97 -1.13 31.81
C LEU A 781 38.09 -2.14 32.07
N THR A 782 39.33 -1.69 32.31
CA THR A 782 40.44 -2.60 32.63
C THR A 782 40.19 -3.42 33.91
N GLN A 783 39.50 -2.83 34.90
CA GLN A 783 39.12 -3.55 36.13
C GLN A 783 38.06 -4.63 35.87
N LEU A 784 37.11 -4.37 34.96
CA LEU A 784 36.07 -5.34 34.62
C LEU A 784 36.62 -6.47 33.73
N GLU A 785 37.48 -6.15 32.77
CA GLU A 785 38.13 -7.14 31.90
C GLU A 785 39.04 -8.10 32.70
N SER A 786 39.73 -7.59 33.72
CA SER A 786 40.56 -8.41 34.62
C SER A 786 39.75 -9.29 35.58
N GLN A 787 38.48 -8.98 35.82
CA GLN A 787 37.56 -9.80 36.60
C GLN A 787 36.81 -10.85 35.76
N GLY A 788 36.69 -10.66 34.45
CA GLY A 788 35.93 -11.54 33.54
C GLY A 788 36.67 -12.80 33.06
N THR A 789 37.95 -12.98 33.38
CA THR A 789 38.77 -14.13 32.94
C THR A 789 38.54 -15.44 33.70
N GLU A 790 37.61 -15.50 34.66
CA GLU A 790 37.16 -16.76 35.27
C GLU A 790 35.96 -17.33 34.51
N SER A 791 36.20 -17.98 33.35
CA SER A 791 35.15 -18.74 32.66
C SER A 791 35.07 -20.19 33.19
N PRO A 792 33.86 -20.79 33.23
CA PRO A 792 33.62 -22.14 33.71
C PRO A 792 34.04 -23.18 32.67
N THR A 793 34.98 -24.06 33.03
CA THR A 793 35.37 -25.22 32.22
C THR A 793 34.22 -26.22 32.03
N PRO A 794 33.94 -26.69 30.80
CA PRO A 794 33.09 -27.86 30.58
C PRO A 794 33.85 -29.16 30.91
N MET A 795 33.19 -30.06 31.63
CA MET A 795 33.67 -31.42 31.87
C MET A 795 33.52 -32.28 30.60
N ARG A 796 34.62 -32.68 29.95
CA ARG A 796 34.73 -34.03 29.36
C ARG A 796 36.18 -34.48 29.10
N GLN A 797 36.32 -35.81 29.08
CA GLN A 797 37.52 -36.60 29.34
C GLN A 797 38.60 -36.58 28.24
N LYS A 798 39.85 -36.54 28.71
CA LYS A 798 41.15 -36.94 28.13
C LYS A 798 41.18 -37.62 26.75
N SER A 799 42.05 -37.13 25.86
CA SER A 799 43.29 -37.84 25.49
C SER A 799 44.22 -37.04 24.53
N ALA A 800 45.53 -37.32 24.68
CA ALA A 800 46.65 -37.17 23.73
C ALA A 800 47.41 -35.82 23.60
N VAL A 801 48.55 -35.83 24.30
CA VAL A 801 49.85 -35.13 24.18
C VAL A 801 50.26 -34.65 22.78
N THR A 802 50.66 -33.37 22.66
CA THR A 802 51.94 -32.95 22.02
C THR A 802 52.36 -31.53 22.45
N GLU A 803 53.66 -31.35 22.67
CA GLU A 803 54.32 -30.20 23.30
C GLU A 803 54.54 -29.01 22.35
N GLN A 804 54.23 -27.78 22.80
CA GLN A 804 55.13 -26.61 22.68
C GLN A 804 54.65 -25.39 23.51
N ILE A 805 55.33 -25.20 24.64
CA ILE A 805 55.68 -23.96 25.37
C ILE A 805 54.60 -22.86 25.48
N SER A 806 53.90 -22.82 26.63
CA SER A 806 53.28 -21.61 27.17
C SER A 806 54.12 -21.08 28.33
N LEU A 807 54.38 -19.77 28.33
CA LEU A 807 55.32 -19.05 29.20
C LEU A 807 54.69 -18.50 30.49
N PHE A 808 53.56 -19.05 30.91
CA PHE A 808 52.86 -18.66 32.13
C PHE A 808 52.32 -19.90 32.85
N ASP A 809 53.20 -20.59 33.57
CA ASP A 809 52.77 -21.49 34.62
C ASP A 809 52.13 -20.67 35.75
N THR A 810 50.95 -21.14 36.14
CA THR A 810 50.18 -20.89 37.35
C THR A 810 50.97 -20.27 38.49
N ALA A 811 50.47 -19.16 39.05
CA ALA A 811 50.78 -18.81 40.42
C ALA A 811 50.28 -19.94 41.33
N GLU A 812 51.18 -20.83 41.76
CA GLU A 812 50.89 -21.76 42.85
C GLU A 812 50.40 -20.94 44.05
N GLU A 813 49.20 -21.25 44.56
CA GLU A 813 48.73 -20.70 45.82
C GLU A 813 49.81 -20.93 46.89
N HIS A 814 50.30 -19.84 47.51
CA HIS A 814 51.34 -19.95 48.52
C HIS A 814 50.88 -20.93 49.63
N PRO A 815 51.64 -21.98 49.97
CA PRO A 815 51.16 -23.09 50.82
C PRO A 815 50.66 -22.67 52.22
N ILE A 816 51.01 -21.45 52.62
CA ILE A 816 50.60 -20.79 53.87
C ILE A 816 49.11 -20.39 53.84
N LEU A 817 48.55 -20.01 52.68
CA LEU A 817 47.14 -19.64 52.55
C LEU A 817 46.23 -20.85 52.78
N ALA A 818 46.62 -22.02 52.24
CA ALA A 818 45.91 -23.28 52.49
C ALA A 818 46.03 -23.77 53.94
N GLU A 819 47.13 -23.44 54.64
CA GLU A 819 47.34 -23.77 56.05
C GLU A 819 46.53 -22.84 56.97
N LEU A 820 46.47 -21.54 56.66
CA LEU A 820 45.63 -20.55 57.35
C LEU A 820 44.14 -20.88 57.28
N ALA A 821 43.65 -21.32 56.12
CA ALA A 821 42.25 -21.67 55.91
C ALA A 821 41.78 -22.87 56.76
N LYS A 822 42.72 -23.69 57.27
CA LYS A 822 42.42 -24.90 58.05
C LYS A 822 42.48 -24.68 59.56
N LEU A 823 42.84 -23.48 60.03
CA LEU A 823 42.96 -23.19 61.46
C LEU A 823 41.61 -22.83 62.08
N ASP A 824 41.21 -23.57 63.12
CA ASP A 824 40.03 -23.25 63.92
C ASP A 824 40.39 -22.27 65.04
N ILE A 825 40.37 -20.98 64.70
CA ILE A 825 40.78 -19.87 65.56
C ILE A 825 39.94 -19.80 66.85
N TYR A 826 38.68 -20.22 66.81
CA TYR A 826 37.75 -20.08 67.93
C TYR A 826 37.97 -21.09 69.06
N ASN A 827 38.67 -22.19 68.76
CA ASN A 827 38.97 -23.24 69.73
C ASN A 827 40.45 -23.30 70.15
N MET A 828 41.27 -22.36 69.67
CA MET A 828 42.68 -22.26 70.06
C MET A 828 42.87 -21.46 71.35
N THR A 829 43.76 -21.93 72.21
CA THR A 829 44.25 -21.13 73.32
C THR A 829 45.18 -20.01 72.80
N PRO A 830 45.31 -18.87 73.50
CA PRO A 830 46.17 -17.77 73.07
C PRO A 830 47.63 -18.18 72.81
N MET A 831 48.16 -19.14 73.57
CA MET A 831 49.50 -19.71 73.36
C MET A 831 49.60 -20.52 72.06
N GLN A 832 48.56 -21.28 71.69
CA GLN A 832 48.55 -22.05 70.45
C GLN A 832 48.47 -21.14 69.23
N ALA A 833 47.63 -20.10 69.27
CA ALA A 833 47.55 -19.12 68.20
C ALA A 833 48.89 -18.40 68.00
N MET A 834 49.59 -18.03 69.09
CA MET A 834 50.90 -17.39 69.03
C MET A 834 51.96 -18.32 68.43
N ASN A 835 51.97 -19.61 68.79
CA ASN A 835 52.92 -20.58 68.24
C ASN A 835 52.69 -20.84 66.75
N VAL A 836 51.43 -20.97 66.32
CA VAL A 836 51.09 -21.12 64.90
C VAL A 836 51.51 -19.91 64.08
N LEU A 837 51.34 -18.69 64.60
CA LEU A 837 51.82 -17.47 63.95
C LEU A 837 53.35 -17.42 63.82
N VAL A 838 54.09 -17.95 64.82
CA VAL A 838 55.55 -18.07 64.75
C VAL A 838 55.96 -19.10 63.70
N GLU A 839 55.27 -20.23 63.59
CA GLU A 839 55.53 -21.26 62.58
C GLU A 839 55.24 -20.77 61.15
N LEU A 840 54.12 -20.07 60.93
CA LEU A 840 53.79 -19.49 59.63
C LEU A 840 54.79 -18.41 59.22
N LYS A 841 55.29 -17.61 60.18
CA LYS A 841 56.35 -16.62 59.94
C LYS A 841 57.70 -17.24 59.59
N GLN A 842 57.99 -18.46 60.05
CA GLN A 842 59.21 -19.17 59.66
C GLN A 842 59.14 -19.80 58.26
N LYS A 843 57.91 -20.02 57.74
CA LYS A 843 57.66 -20.58 56.40
C LYS A 843 57.49 -19.50 55.32
N LEU A 844 57.22 -18.25 55.72
CA LEU A 844 57.33 -17.03 54.90
C LEU A 844 58.81 -16.64 54.78
#